data_AF-A0A0A8UR66-F1
#
_entry.id   AF-A0A0A8UR66-F1
#
_cell.length_a   1.000
_cell.length_b   1.000
_cell.length_c   1.000
_cell.angle_alpha   90.00
_cell.angle_beta   90.00
_cell.angle_gamma   90.00
#
_symmetry.space_group_name_H-M   'P 1'
#
loop_
_entity.id
_entity.type
_entity.pdbx_description
1 polymer ?
#
loop_
_entity_poly.entity_id
_entity_poly.type
_entity_poly.pdbx_seq_one_letter_code
_entity_poly.pdbx_strand_id
1 'polypeptide(L)'
;MGRDHEIIQFRLEQIQNLVHELQTMPVFSLLVEDLQSRISSFTAKLSALSPEFLQTTPEELTNLELLLFKETIKILREAVSQQSIAEDLKLKLSVLENNAQPLSDLTQYVRQFKALTTKETSSTNMQQTTSASNNPSKTKRKNKHPIIIDDSFPPPPASLQEKINDYLVGLKRFEKTFTLPLMDNTHQQDYVLHPLLGLFKEKTDFSQRVLSETQKRVRNCIHEVGYHEILVKELKNATHNLETNYQELTNLHANIWARYTKLTFTTMDTTELTENLVNAQLTLLNTIETFLKSLSAISATNRTNTEWQYCKVNLVMFIEAIYRELKSKNLPINQDAVEEFRIKCLQHLGEKTGFFNFIVTTKPLEEDVIQRLLKDLFTGQFSKDRATLENQFAVMQHFISKIETFPIHIIKDYVSLTDSIEKQSTTIHDNQRRILEEITLDLLPKLQRSLDLFFLFSPSAVDKKAKETRKNLQSLEKELTKFLKQFDEKETHQLAMMNSLKEKFLSIPKNEKLDWDSLQQIVGLLHEINAGVKNDFEKFDQLATRFKDLKNSTLKDIRSLNEAYNAQKETIGLELKEALIDTQTALEIQYEYEEFDQDAINTKIADQLNSPQAFLLSLQQSSLPLESLLLSKNNFLLQLSDIITRSKIVFKEKLSKHLTTITQEFHSPLSTPLTDNNPFKASVQEKEKDASDAFQKLTALYHALDATRGKDLKDWVKRLEDIFNVVQEQIKQRNQTRDKALEIERRLQSPAYQTSITALETLSEEFLRILKEYTPAALTQHPDNPELQQVYASITHDNFDIHNDWQKGTLDKIDSRLFVLLSMHREFEQLNNQYINKNLFCSDATYLDELTKKVEMHLDNSHMETLSNAKRSALIQWIRTHILRSLQAISHRVINYLKPSETTRHRFFVTLGACQTEHTLVKAGNEVYEVLKSLTPVTA
;
A
#
# COMPACT_ATOMS: atom_id res chain seq x y z
N MET A 1 -23.44 17.24 9.14
CA MET A 1 -24.52 18.22 9.44
C MET A 1 -24.06 19.36 10.36
N GLY A 2 -23.41 19.12 11.51
CA GLY A 2 -22.95 20.23 12.37
C GLY A 2 -21.93 21.17 11.73
N ARG A 3 -20.94 20.64 11.00
CA ARG A 3 -19.85 21.41 10.39
C ARG A 3 -20.30 22.35 9.28
N ASP A 4 -21.25 21.91 8.45
CA ASP A 4 -21.76 22.72 7.34
C ASP A 4 -22.63 23.88 7.85
N HIS A 5 -23.36 23.66 8.95
CA HIS A 5 -24.13 24.71 9.62
C HIS A 5 -23.23 25.78 10.26
N GLU A 6 -22.13 25.36 10.92
CA GLU A 6 -21.13 26.29 11.48
C GLU A 6 -20.47 27.15 10.40
N ILE A 7 -20.13 26.57 9.24
CA ILE A 7 -19.56 27.31 8.11
C ILE A 7 -20.55 28.33 7.53
N ILE A 8 -21.83 27.95 7.40
CA ILE A 8 -22.88 28.85 6.90
C ILE A 8 -23.13 30.00 7.90
N GLN A 9 -23.16 29.72 9.20
CA GLN A 9 -23.29 30.75 10.24
C GLN A 9 -22.12 31.73 10.23
N PHE A 10 -20.88 31.23 10.14
CA PHE A 10 -19.69 32.07 10.10
C PHE A 10 -19.69 33.02 8.89
N ARG A 11 -20.07 32.52 7.71
CA ARG A 11 -20.20 33.34 6.49
C ARG A 11 -21.32 34.38 6.61
N LEU A 12 -22.46 34.02 7.21
CA LEU A 12 -23.56 34.95 7.48
C LEU A 12 -23.13 36.08 8.44
N GLU A 13 -22.33 35.75 9.45
CA GLU A 13 -21.77 36.72 10.41
C GLU A 13 -20.83 37.72 9.71
N GLN A 14 -20.00 37.26 8.77
CA GLN A 14 -19.16 38.16 7.96
C GLN A 14 -19.97 39.13 7.11
N ILE A 15 -21.07 38.67 6.49
CA ILE A 15 -22.00 39.51 5.72
C ILE A 15 -22.65 40.55 6.64
N GLN A 16 -23.13 40.14 7.82
CA GLN A 16 -23.77 41.04 8.78
C GLN A 16 -22.81 42.12 9.30
N ASN A 17 -21.55 41.74 9.57
CA ASN A 17 -20.51 42.68 10.00
C ASN A 17 -20.21 43.73 8.92
N LEU A 18 -20.12 43.32 7.65
CA LEU A 18 -19.93 44.25 6.54
C LEU A 18 -21.13 45.20 6.39
N VAL A 19 -22.36 44.68 6.43
CA VAL A 19 -23.58 45.52 6.36
C VAL A 19 -23.67 46.49 7.53
N HIS A 20 -23.28 46.08 8.74
CA HIS A 20 -23.22 46.98 9.90
C HIS A 20 -22.22 48.13 9.71
N GLU A 21 -21.05 47.87 9.11
CA GLU A 21 -20.12 48.96 8.79
C GLU A 21 -20.70 49.90 7.73
N LEU A 22 -21.39 49.37 6.71
CA LEU A 22 -22.04 50.16 5.67
C LEU A 22 -23.20 51.01 6.20
N GLN A 23 -23.98 50.52 7.17
CA GLN A 23 -25.06 51.25 7.86
C GLN A 23 -24.61 52.58 8.46
N THR A 24 -23.36 52.61 8.95
CA THR A 24 -22.82 53.80 9.62
C THR A 24 -22.33 54.87 8.65
N MET A 25 -22.46 54.65 7.34
CA MET A 25 -22.05 55.57 6.30
C MET A 25 -23.30 56.14 5.58
N PRO A 26 -23.55 57.47 5.63
CA PRO A 26 -24.76 58.08 5.08
C PRO A 26 -25.00 57.81 3.59
N VAL A 27 -23.92 57.58 2.83
CA VAL A 27 -23.93 57.32 1.38
C VAL A 27 -24.56 55.96 1.02
N PHE A 28 -24.67 55.03 1.98
CA PHE A 28 -25.10 53.65 1.74
C PHE A 28 -26.53 53.34 2.24
N SER A 29 -27.27 54.33 2.76
CA SER A 29 -28.55 54.12 3.48
C SER A 29 -29.61 53.33 2.68
N LEU A 30 -29.78 53.63 1.39
CA LEU A 30 -30.75 52.95 0.50
C LEU A 30 -30.33 51.50 0.14
N LEU A 31 -29.03 51.24 -0.04
CA LEU A 31 -28.52 49.89 -0.32
C LEU A 31 -28.64 48.98 0.91
N VAL A 32 -28.36 49.56 2.08
CA VAL A 32 -28.40 48.91 3.38
C VAL A 32 -29.80 48.39 3.70
N GLU A 33 -30.88 49.13 3.41
CA GLU A 33 -32.26 48.70 3.71
C GLU A 33 -32.71 47.47 2.90
N ASP A 34 -32.42 47.38 1.60
CA ASP A 34 -32.75 46.20 0.76
C ASP A 34 -31.93 44.97 1.20
N LEU A 35 -30.64 45.16 1.50
CA LEU A 35 -29.77 44.10 2.00
C LEU A 35 -30.19 43.58 3.38
N GLN A 36 -30.60 44.47 4.30
CA GLN A 36 -31.10 44.09 5.62
C GLN A 36 -32.34 43.20 5.50
N SER A 37 -33.26 43.54 4.59
CA SER A 37 -34.49 42.79 4.32
C SER A 37 -34.18 41.37 3.81
N ARG A 38 -33.26 41.25 2.84
CA ARG A 38 -32.84 39.96 2.27
C ARG A 38 -32.07 39.08 3.26
N ILE A 39 -31.17 39.66 4.06
CA ILE A 39 -30.45 38.96 5.13
C ILE A 39 -31.42 38.48 6.21
N SER A 40 -32.40 39.30 6.59
CA SER A 40 -33.41 38.92 7.57
C SER A 40 -34.31 37.78 7.06
N SER A 41 -34.71 37.81 5.79
CA SER A 41 -35.44 36.72 5.13
C SER A 41 -34.62 35.42 5.08
N PHE A 42 -33.33 35.50 4.74
CA PHE A 42 -32.42 34.36 4.69
C PHE A 42 -32.17 33.77 6.08
N THR A 43 -31.95 34.61 7.09
CA THR A 43 -31.75 34.19 8.49
C THR A 43 -32.99 33.50 9.05
N ALA A 44 -34.20 34.01 8.74
CA ALA A 44 -35.46 33.38 9.13
C ALA A 44 -35.66 31.99 8.50
N LYS A 45 -35.30 31.82 7.21
CA LYS A 45 -35.32 30.51 6.53
C LYS A 45 -34.29 29.53 7.09
N LEU A 46 -33.09 30.02 7.43
CA LEU A 46 -32.02 29.23 8.06
C LEU A 46 -32.43 28.71 9.45
N SER A 47 -33.16 29.53 10.20
CA SER A 47 -33.64 29.23 11.56
C SER A 47 -34.80 28.22 11.58
N ALA A 48 -35.53 28.11 10.46
CA ALA A 48 -36.68 27.20 10.32
C ALA A 48 -36.30 25.74 10.00
N LEU A 49 -35.00 25.42 9.84
CA LEU A 49 -34.45 24.06 9.68
C LEU A 49 -35.20 23.14 8.68
N SER A 50 -35.60 23.69 7.53
CA SER A 50 -36.10 22.85 6.41
C SER A 50 -34.94 22.08 5.77
N PRO A 51 -35.02 20.74 5.62
CA PRO A 51 -33.98 19.92 4.98
C PRO A 51 -33.69 20.30 3.53
N GLU A 52 -34.69 20.81 2.80
CA GLU A 52 -34.54 21.27 1.41
C GLU A 52 -33.73 22.57 1.32
N PHE A 53 -33.87 23.46 2.32
CA PHE A 53 -33.12 24.71 2.36
C PHE A 53 -31.62 24.50 2.67
N LEU A 54 -31.26 23.43 3.38
CA LEU A 54 -29.86 23.07 3.67
C LEU A 54 -29.08 22.56 2.45
N GLN A 55 -29.77 22.15 1.38
CA GLN A 55 -29.13 21.70 0.14
C GLN A 55 -28.84 22.84 -0.85
N THR A 56 -29.68 23.89 -0.86
CA THR A 56 -29.52 25.06 -1.75
C THR A 56 -28.80 26.24 -1.10
N THR A 57 -28.57 26.19 0.22
CA THR A 57 -28.00 27.29 1.03
C THR A 57 -26.60 27.75 0.61
N PRO A 58 -25.65 26.88 0.24
CA PRO A 58 -24.30 27.34 -0.11
C PRO A 58 -24.28 28.21 -1.38
N GLU A 59 -25.17 27.91 -2.33
CA GLU A 59 -25.28 28.64 -3.59
C GLU A 59 -26.00 29.98 -3.40
N GLU A 60 -27.11 29.99 -2.64
CA GLU A 60 -27.79 31.23 -2.28
C GLU A 60 -26.90 32.18 -1.46
N LEU A 61 -26.12 31.64 -0.52
CA LEU A 61 -25.18 32.43 0.30
C LEU A 61 -24.04 33.01 -0.54
N THR A 62 -23.51 32.23 -1.48
CA THR A 62 -22.46 32.69 -2.42
C THR A 62 -23.00 33.77 -3.36
N ASN A 63 -24.25 33.65 -3.82
CA ASN A 63 -24.91 34.68 -4.61
C ASN A 63 -25.13 35.97 -3.81
N LEU A 64 -25.46 35.86 -2.53
CA LEU A 64 -25.65 37.00 -1.64
C LEU A 64 -24.33 37.72 -1.33
N GLU A 65 -23.24 36.98 -1.12
CA GLU A 65 -21.88 37.52 -0.98
C GLU A 65 -21.41 38.22 -2.25
N LEU A 66 -21.61 37.61 -3.42
CA LEU A 66 -21.21 38.18 -4.70
C LEU A 66 -21.96 39.48 -5.00
N LEU A 67 -23.27 39.51 -4.69
CA LEU A 67 -24.10 40.70 -4.84
C LEU A 67 -23.62 41.82 -3.91
N LEU A 68 -23.38 41.49 -2.63
CA LEU A 68 -22.89 42.44 -1.64
C LEU A 68 -21.53 43.02 -2.03
N PHE A 69 -20.62 42.17 -2.50
CA PHE A 69 -19.29 42.58 -2.95
C PHE A 69 -19.36 43.54 -4.14
N LYS A 70 -20.13 43.19 -5.18
CA LYS A 70 -20.29 43.99 -6.39
C LYS A 70 -20.91 45.36 -6.12
N GLU A 71 -21.99 45.42 -5.34
CA GLU A 71 -22.66 46.70 -5.05
C GLU A 71 -21.82 47.57 -4.10
N THR A 72 -21.12 46.98 -3.13
CA THR A 72 -20.22 47.73 -2.24
C THR A 72 -19.08 48.38 -3.01
N ILE A 73 -18.43 47.62 -3.91
CA ILE A 73 -17.37 48.16 -4.78
C ILE A 73 -17.89 49.27 -5.69
N LYS A 74 -19.07 49.08 -6.29
CA LYS A 74 -19.68 50.08 -7.17
C LYS A 74 -19.91 51.41 -6.45
N ILE A 75 -20.45 51.37 -5.23
CA ILE A 75 -20.68 52.59 -4.44
C ILE A 75 -19.35 53.19 -3.96
N LEU A 76 -18.38 52.37 -3.54
CA LEU A 76 -17.04 52.87 -3.17
C LEU A 76 -16.36 53.57 -4.36
N ARG A 77 -16.53 53.05 -5.59
CA ARG A 77 -16.01 53.68 -6.82
C ARG A 77 -16.66 55.04 -7.07
N GLU A 78 -17.97 55.14 -6.85
CA GLU A 78 -18.71 56.39 -7.02
C GLU A 78 -18.37 57.42 -5.92
N ALA A 79 -18.16 56.97 -4.68
CA ALA A 79 -17.70 57.83 -3.59
C ALA A 79 -16.26 58.34 -3.81
N VAL A 80 -15.36 57.46 -4.30
CA VAL A 80 -13.97 57.80 -4.62
C VAL A 80 -13.86 58.72 -5.83
N SER A 81 -14.79 58.66 -6.79
CA SER A 81 -14.80 59.57 -7.94
C SER A 81 -15.33 60.96 -7.59
N GLN A 82 -16.14 61.09 -6.53
CA GLN A 82 -16.71 62.36 -6.08
C GLN A 82 -15.89 63.09 -5.01
N GLN A 83 -14.93 62.45 -4.35
CA GLN A 83 -14.09 63.05 -3.30
C GLN A 83 -12.59 63.06 -3.70
N SER A 84 -11.82 64.07 -3.27
CA SER A 84 -10.38 64.17 -3.55
C SER A 84 -9.53 63.23 -2.68
N ILE A 85 -9.76 61.92 -2.82
CA ILE A 85 -9.13 60.89 -1.99
C ILE A 85 -7.77 60.49 -2.55
N ALA A 86 -6.83 60.16 -1.65
CA ALA A 86 -5.46 59.72 -1.95
C ALA A 86 -5.38 58.57 -2.99
N GLU A 87 -4.44 58.67 -3.93
CA GLU A 87 -4.21 57.70 -5.03
C GLU A 87 -3.97 56.25 -4.53
N ASP A 88 -3.44 56.07 -3.32
CA ASP A 88 -3.22 54.74 -2.71
C ASP A 88 -4.53 53.96 -2.50
N LEU A 89 -5.64 54.64 -2.21
CA LEU A 89 -6.95 54.00 -2.04
C LEU A 89 -7.61 53.68 -3.39
N LYS A 90 -7.43 54.54 -4.41
CA LYS A 90 -7.86 54.21 -5.77
C LYS A 90 -7.15 52.95 -6.27
N LEU A 91 -5.86 52.83 -5.99
CA LEU A 91 -5.06 51.65 -6.33
C LEU A 91 -5.59 50.41 -5.60
N LYS A 92 -5.80 50.49 -4.29
CA LYS A 92 -6.35 49.37 -3.48
C LYS A 92 -7.77 48.96 -3.89
N LEU A 93 -8.64 49.92 -4.23
CA LEU A 93 -9.96 49.62 -4.78
C LEU A 93 -9.86 48.88 -6.13
N SER A 94 -8.93 49.28 -7.00
CA SER A 94 -8.72 48.58 -8.27
C SER A 94 -8.16 47.16 -8.07
N VAL A 95 -7.36 46.92 -7.02
CA VAL A 95 -6.86 45.59 -6.65
C VAL A 95 -8.01 44.71 -6.11
N LEU A 96 -8.90 45.27 -5.29
CA LEU A 96 -10.10 44.58 -4.80
C LEU A 96 -11.10 44.27 -5.93
N GLU A 97 -11.16 45.10 -6.98
CA GLU A 97 -12.01 44.86 -8.16
C GLU A 97 -11.52 43.70 -9.03
N ASN A 98 -10.21 43.55 -9.15
CA ASN A 98 -9.59 42.58 -10.05
C ASN A 98 -9.37 41.20 -9.42
N ASN A 99 -9.48 41.09 -8.09
CA ASN A 99 -9.30 39.86 -7.35
C ASN A 99 -10.58 39.55 -6.56
N ALA A 100 -11.23 38.42 -6.81
CA ALA A 100 -12.36 37.95 -6.00
C ALA A 100 -11.88 37.56 -4.58
N GLN A 101 -11.65 38.57 -3.74
CA GLN A 101 -11.09 38.45 -2.39
C GLN A 101 -12.18 38.19 -1.33
N PRO A 102 -11.81 37.62 -0.16
CA PRO A 102 -12.77 37.32 0.91
C PRO A 102 -13.43 38.60 1.47
N LEU A 103 -14.69 38.47 1.92
CA LEU A 103 -15.52 39.56 2.47
C LEU A 103 -14.85 40.30 3.64
N SER A 104 -13.96 39.63 4.38
CA SER A 104 -13.15 40.22 5.46
C SER A 104 -12.30 41.40 4.98
N ASP A 105 -11.71 41.28 3.79
CA ASP A 105 -10.77 42.26 3.24
C ASP A 105 -11.54 43.49 2.75
N LEU A 106 -12.71 43.26 2.14
CA LEU A 106 -13.66 44.32 1.80
C LEU A 106 -14.16 45.06 3.05
N THR A 107 -14.43 44.35 4.14
CA THR A 107 -14.85 44.95 5.42
C THR A 107 -13.75 45.81 6.03
N GLN A 108 -12.51 45.33 6.01
CA GLN A 108 -11.35 46.08 6.47
C GLN A 108 -11.11 47.33 5.60
N TYR A 109 -11.30 47.21 4.29
CA TYR A 109 -11.21 48.33 3.37
C TYR A 109 -12.29 49.40 3.64
N VAL A 110 -13.55 49.00 3.83
CA VAL A 110 -14.65 49.92 4.20
C VAL A 110 -14.34 50.64 5.53
N ARG A 111 -13.76 49.96 6.52
CA ARG A 111 -13.31 50.59 7.78
C ARG A 111 -12.22 51.64 7.56
N GLN A 112 -11.22 51.33 6.74
CA GLN A 112 -10.15 52.28 6.40
C GLN A 112 -10.69 53.50 5.63
N PHE A 113 -11.60 53.25 4.68
CA PHE A 113 -12.28 54.29 3.92
C PHE A 113 -13.08 55.21 4.85
N LYS A 114 -13.89 54.65 5.75
CA LYS A 114 -14.66 55.38 6.77
C LYS A 114 -13.77 56.24 7.68
N ALA A 115 -12.63 55.70 8.14
CA ALA A 115 -11.69 56.41 9.02
C ALA A 115 -11.05 57.64 8.35
N LEU A 116 -10.95 57.63 7.01
CA LEU A 116 -10.40 58.75 6.24
C LEU A 116 -11.46 59.78 5.91
N THR A 117 -12.68 59.36 5.52
CA THR A 117 -13.80 60.28 5.29
C THR A 117 -14.25 61.01 6.56
N THR A 118 -14.06 60.40 7.74
CA THR A 118 -14.32 61.03 9.06
C THR A 118 -13.20 61.99 9.50
N LYS A 119 -11.97 61.78 9.03
CA LYS A 119 -10.84 62.70 9.27
C LYS A 119 -10.92 63.99 8.45
N GLU A 120 -11.47 63.94 7.23
CA GLU A 120 -11.65 65.15 6.40
C GLU A 120 -12.87 66.00 6.80
N THR A 121 -13.84 65.43 7.54
CA THR A 121 -15.02 66.17 8.04
C THR A 121 -14.82 66.81 9.41
N SER A 122 -13.71 66.54 10.10
CA SER A 122 -13.40 67.11 11.43
C SER A 122 -12.41 68.30 11.38
N SER A 123 -11.98 68.72 10.19
CA SER A 123 -11.09 69.87 9.97
C SER A 123 -11.75 71.04 9.25
N THR A 124 -12.99 71.38 9.62
CA THR A 124 -13.60 72.67 9.22
C THR A 124 -14.59 73.15 10.28
N ASN A 125 -14.11 73.74 11.39
CA ASN A 125 -14.81 74.82 12.09
C ASN A 125 -13.98 75.42 13.25
N MET A 126 -14.04 76.76 13.33
CA MET A 126 -13.57 77.67 14.41
C MET A 126 -12.04 77.85 14.52
N GLN A 127 -11.45 79.06 14.58
CA GLN A 127 -11.99 80.41 14.79
C GLN A 127 -10.94 81.46 14.35
N GLN A 128 -11.42 82.55 13.74
CA GLN A 128 -10.71 83.83 13.63
C GLN A 128 -10.60 84.50 15.01
N THR A 129 -9.49 85.19 15.32
CA THR A 129 -9.39 86.67 15.51
C THR A 129 -8.18 87.08 16.37
N THR A 130 -7.44 88.08 15.86
CA THR A 130 -6.71 89.18 16.55
C THR A 130 -5.56 88.81 17.53
N SER A 131 -4.42 89.49 17.64
CA SER A 131 -3.98 90.84 17.24
C SER A 131 -2.48 91.03 17.60
N ALA A 132 -1.87 92.05 16.98
CA ALA A 132 -0.72 92.87 17.42
C ALA A 132 0.68 92.20 17.46
N SER A 133 1.59 92.56 16.54
CA SER A 133 2.40 93.79 16.56
C SER A 133 3.32 93.89 17.78
N ASN A 134 4.63 93.68 17.56
CA ASN A 134 5.63 94.74 17.70
C ASN A 134 7.06 94.20 17.50
N ASN A 135 7.73 94.75 16.49
CA ASN A 135 9.19 94.95 16.51
C ASN A 135 9.60 95.75 17.76
N PRO A 136 10.84 95.60 18.23
CA PRO A 136 11.74 96.76 18.18
C PRO A 136 13.15 96.34 17.75
N SER A 137 13.75 96.96 16.73
CA SER A 137 14.32 98.31 16.68
C SER A 137 15.70 98.45 17.35
N LYS A 138 16.64 98.90 16.50
CA LYS A 138 18.00 99.34 16.79
C LYS A 138 18.02 100.50 17.78
N THR A 139 18.92 100.48 18.77
CA THR A 139 19.45 101.68 19.45
C THR A 139 20.90 101.41 19.85
N LYS A 140 21.88 102.06 19.20
CA LYS A 140 22.54 103.33 19.57
C LYS A 140 23.36 103.31 20.87
N ARG A 141 24.68 103.40 20.65
CA ARG A 141 25.77 103.87 21.52
C ARG A 141 25.32 104.84 22.63
N LYS A 142 25.79 104.58 23.86
CA LYS A 142 26.12 105.62 24.85
C LYS A 142 27.44 105.26 25.55
N ASN A 143 28.36 106.23 25.51
CA ASN A 143 29.58 106.30 26.30
C ASN A 143 29.24 106.28 27.80
N LYS A 144 30.05 105.55 28.59
CA LYS A 144 30.28 105.87 30.01
C LYS A 144 31.78 105.90 30.25
N HIS A 145 32.24 107.04 30.77
CA HIS A 145 33.59 107.30 31.27
C HIS A 145 33.84 106.57 32.60
N PRO A 146 35.11 106.46 33.04
CA PRO A 146 35.61 105.39 33.91
C PRO A 146 35.21 105.60 35.38
N ILE A 147 34.95 104.49 36.08
CA ILE A 147 34.85 104.48 37.54
C ILE A 147 36.26 104.24 38.08
N ILE A 148 36.68 105.16 38.96
CA ILE A 148 37.93 105.19 39.69
C ILE A 148 37.98 104.00 40.66
N ILE A 149 39.14 103.33 40.68
CA ILE A 149 39.49 102.22 41.55
C ILE A 149 39.59 102.72 43.00
N ASP A 150 38.91 102.05 43.93
CA ASP A 150 39.17 102.15 45.36
C ASP A 150 39.68 100.77 45.84
N ASP A 151 40.94 100.74 46.25
CA ASP A 151 41.68 99.55 46.67
C ASP A 151 41.27 99.15 48.09
N SER A 152 40.26 98.29 48.23
CA SER A 152 40.14 97.43 49.43
C SER A 152 39.06 96.35 49.25
N PHE A 153 39.47 95.15 48.81
CA PHE A 153 38.70 93.93 49.07
C PHE A 153 39.58 92.92 49.83
N PRO A 154 39.02 92.21 50.81
CA PRO A 154 39.77 91.29 51.66
C PRO A 154 40.34 90.13 50.84
N PRO A 155 41.56 89.65 51.18
CA PRO A 155 42.15 88.50 50.51
C PRO A 155 41.30 87.24 50.74
N PRO A 156 41.15 86.38 49.73
CA PRO A 156 40.45 85.10 49.86
C PRO A 156 41.01 84.22 50.97
N PRO A 157 40.22 83.24 51.46
CA PRO A 157 40.74 82.11 52.22
C PRO A 157 41.90 81.46 51.44
N ALA A 158 43.02 81.19 52.09
CA ALA A 158 44.25 80.68 51.45
C ALA A 158 44.02 79.46 50.53
N SER A 159 43.07 78.58 50.90
CA SER A 159 42.72 77.37 50.14
C SER A 159 41.99 77.62 48.81
N LEU A 160 41.29 78.76 48.66
CA LEU A 160 40.65 79.15 47.40
C LEU A 160 41.63 79.93 46.51
N GLN A 161 42.51 80.74 47.10
CA GLN A 161 43.55 81.47 46.37
C GLN A 161 44.54 80.53 45.67
N GLU A 162 44.93 79.45 46.34
CA GLU A 162 45.79 78.41 45.78
C GLU A 162 45.13 77.74 44.57
N LYS A 163 43.86 77.35 44.67
CA LYS A 163 43.09 76.76 43.55
C LYS A 163 42.90 77.73 42.39
N ILE A 164 42.61 79.00 42.66
CA ILE A 164 42.48 80.04 41.63
C ILE A 164 43.81 80.21 40.90
N ASN A 165 44.93 80.27 41.62
CA ASN A 165 46.26 80.36 41.03
C ASN A 165 46.61 79.11 40.22
N ASP A 166 46.31 77.91 40.71
CA ASP A 166 46.53 76.65 40.00
C ASP A 166 45.76 76.58 38.68
N TYR A 167 44.47 76.97 38.68
CA TYR A 167 43.70 77.01 37.44
C TYR A 167 44.16 78.14 36.51
N LEU A 168 44.55 79.31 37.00
CA LEU A 168 45.11 80.39 36.17
C LEU A 168 46.46 79.99 35.56
N VAL A 169 47.31 79.28 36.30
CA VAL A 169 48.55 78.68 35.78
C VAL A 169 48.23 77.56 34.79
N GLY A 170 47.20 76.76 35.04
CA GLY A 170 46.68 75.74 34.13
C GLY A 170 46.19 76.33 32.81
N LEU A 171 45.42 77.42 32.84
CA LEU A 171 44.93 78.14 31.66
C LEU A 171 46.08 78.66 30.78
N LYS A 172 47.15 79.17 31.40
CA LYS A 172 48.36 79.61 30.66
C LYS A 172 49.05 78.48 29.90
N ARG A 173 48.89 77.21 30.29
CA ARG A 173 49.44 76.06 29.53
C ARG A 173 48.74 75.87 28.18
N PHE A 174 47.49 76.31 28.06
CA PHE A 174 46.69 76.23 26.83
C PHE A 174 46.85 77.44 25.91
N GLU A 175 47.67 78.44 26.28
CA GLU A 175 48.09 79.54 25.38
C GLU A 175 49.14 79.09 24.34
N LYS A 176 49.63 77.85 24.43
CA LYS A 176 50.52 77.27 23.41
C LYS A 176 49.81 77.19 22.06
N THR A 177 50.42 77.83 21.07
CA THR A 177 49.96 77.81 19.67
C THR A 177 50.46 76.54 18.99
N PHE A 178 49.55 75.72 18.46
CA PHE A 178 49.90 74.64 17.56
C PHE A 178 50.31 75.23 16.21
N THR A 179 51.55 74.98 15.78
CA THR A 179 52.05 75.42 14.48
C THR A 179 51.75 74.35 13.42
N LEU A 180 51.04 74.75 12.36
CA LEU A 180 50.86 73.94 11.15
C LEU A 180 52.03 74.16 10.19
N PRO A 181 52.44 73.16 9.39
CA PRO A 181 53.45 73.34 8.36
C PRO A 181 52.95 74.29 7.26
N LEU A 182 53.88 74.93 6.55
CA LEU A 182 53.55 75.82 5.43
C LEU A 182 53.12 74.95 4.24
N MET A 183 51.82 74.93 3.95
CA MET A 183 51.24 74.11 2.89
C MET A 183 50.87 74.98 1.68
N ASP A 184 51.18 74.52 0.47
CA ASP A 184 50.63 75.11 -0.74
C ASP A 184 49.12 74.83 -0.90
N ASN A 185 48.47 75.53 -1.85
CA ASN A 185 47.03 75.38 -2.09
C ASN A 185 46.64 73.96 -2.51
N THR A 186 47.53 73.22 -3.17
CA THR A 186 47.29 71.85 -3.66
C THR A 186 47.23 70.86 -2.52
N HIS A 187 48.12 70.95 -1.53
CA HIS A 187 48.09 70.17 -0.31
C HIS A 187 46.89 70.53 0.57
N GLN A 188 46.55 71.82 0.69
CA GLN A 188 45.38 72.27 1.46
C GLN A 188 44.04 71.79 0.90
N GLN A 189 44.01 71.39 -0.38
CA GLN A 189 42.85 70.80 -1.06
C GLN A 189 42.89 69.26 -1.12
N ASP A 190 43.84 68.60 -0.44
CA ASP A 190 43.82 67.15 -0.29
C ASP A 190 42.52 66.68 0.37
N TYR A 191 41.99 65.53 -0.08
CA TYR A 191 40.67 65.04 0.30
C TYR A 191 40.56 64.79 1.81
N VAL A 192 41.64 64.31 2.43
CA VAL A 192 41.71 64.02 3.86
C VAL A 192 42.18 65.23 4.65
N LEU A 193 43.18 65.96 4.12
CA LEU A 193 43.76 67.11 4.81
C LEU A 193 42.78 68.28 4.92
N HIS A 194 41.98 68.56 3.89
CA HIS A 194 41.08 69.72 3.86
C HIS A 194 40.04 69.71 4.99
N PRO A 195 39.28 68.61 5.23
CA PRO A 195 38.38 68.52 6.37
C PRO A 195 39.10 68.60 7.72
N LEU A 196 40.28 67.98 7.84
CA LEU A 196 41.07 68.00 9.08
C LEU A 196 41.53 69.41 9.43
N LEU A 197 41.99 70.20 8.45
CA LEU A 197 42.36 71.60 8.61
C LEU A 197 41.15 72.46 9.03
N GLY A 198 39.97 72.19 8.45
CA GLY A 198 38.72 72.84 8.85
C GLY A 198 38.35 72.58 10.31
N LEU A 199 38.36 71.31 10.73
CA LEU A 199 38.09 70.90 12.12
C LEU A 199 39.13 71.46 13.10
N PHE A 200 40.40 71.42 12.72
CA PHE A 200 41.49 71.98 13.51
C PHE A 200 41.32 73.49 13.72
N LYS A 201 40.92 74.23 12.67
CA LYS A 201 40.59 75.66 12.77
C LYS A 201 39.40 75.89 13.70
N GLU A 202 38.31 75.15 13.54
CA GLU A 202 37.12 75.26 14.39
C GLU A 202 37.45 75.03 15.86
N LYS A 203 38.24 73.99 16.16
CA LYS A 203 38.68 73.63 17.50
C LYS A 203 39.67 74.64 18.08
N THR A 204 40.52 75.23 17.25
CA THR A 204 41.41 76.33 17.65
C THR A 204 40.62 77.59 17.99
N ASP A 205 39.65 77.96 17.14
CA ASP A 205 38.74 79.09 17.35
C ASP A 205 37.87 78.84 18.60
N PHE A 206 37.49 77.60 18.90
CA PHE A 206 36.83 77.23 20.14
C PHE A 206 37.74 77.46 21.36
N SER A 207 38.99 77.00 21.36
CA SER A 207 39.96 77.27 22.43
C SER A 207 40.15 78.77 22.67
N GLN A 208 40.30 79.57 21.61
CA GLN A 208 40.44 81.03 21.71
C GLN A 208 39.18 81.71 22.24
N ARG A 209 38.00 81.25 21.83
CA ARG A 209 36.71 81.72 22.38
C ARG A 209 36.59 81.39 23.87
N VAL A 210 36.87 80.16 24.29
CA VAL A 210 36.82 79.78 25.71
C VAL A 210 37.83 80.60 26.51
N LEU A 211 39.08 80.74 26.05
CA LEU A 211 40.09 81.58 26.73
C LEU A 211 39.66 83.04 26.85
N SER A 212 39.16 83.65 25.77
CA SER A 212 38.73 85.06 25.79
C SER A 212 37.46 85.28 26.63
N GLU A 213 36.51 84.35 26.60
CA GLU A 213 35.32 84.38 27.46
C GLU A 213 35.70 84.20 28.92
N THR A 214 36.56 83.24 29.25
CA THR A 214 37.04 83.02 30.62
C THR A 214 37.80 84.24 31.12
N GLN A 215 38.70 84.84 30.32
CA GLN A 215 39.39 86.08 30.69
C GLN A 215 38.43 87.26 30.91
N LYS A 216 37.37 87.38 30.10
CA LYS A 216 36.34 88.40 30.26
C LYS A 216 35.51 88.16 31.52
N ARG A 217 35.14 86.91 31.81
CA ARG A 217 34.40 86.52 33.01
C ARG A 217 35.23 86.72 34.28
N VAL A 218 36.51 86.33 34.27
CA VAL A 218 37.47 86.56 35.37
C VAL A 218 37.59 88.06 35.70
N ARG A 219 37.61 88.94 34.70
CA ARG A 219 37.63 90.40 34.93
C ARG A 219 36.32 90.94 35.50
N ASN A 220 35.18 90.33 35.14
CA ASN A 220 33.85 90.84 35.49
C ASN A 220 33.29 90.26 36.79
N CYS A 221 33.71 89.05 37.20
CA CYS A 221 33.18 88.36 38.37
C CYS A 221 33.63 88.97 39.70
N ILE A 222 34.62 89.87 39.69
CA ILE A 222 35.17 90.55 40.89
C ILE A 222 34.09 91.30 41.69
N HIS A 223 32.96 91.64 41.06
CA HIS A 223 31.85 92.37 41.67
C HIS A 223 30.68 91.49 42.15
N GLU A 224 30.78 90.17 42.05
CA GLU A 224 29.71 89.24 42.44
C GLU A 224 29.85 88.74 43.89
N VAL A 225 28.73 88.52 44.58
CA VAL A 225 28.73 87.95 45.95
C VAL A 225 29.09 86.47 45.86
N GLY A 226 30.14 86.04 46.58
CA GLY A 226 30.69 84.66 46.45
C GLY A 226 31.60 84.48 45.23
N TYR A 227 32.21 85.57 44.75
CA TYR A 227 32.98 85.52 43.51
C TYR A 227 34.13 84.52 43.51
N HIS A 228 34.74 84.20 44.65
CA HIS A 228 35.85 83.24 44.70
C HIS A 228 35.39 81.82 44.31
N GLU A 229 34.23 81.38 44.81
CA GLU A 229 33.63 80.10 44.46
C GLU A 229 33.14 80.06 43.02
N ILE A 230 32.54 81.17 42.55
CA ILE A 230 32.11 81.34 41.15
C ILE A 230 33.33 81.29 40.23
N LEU A 231 34.40 81.99 40.58
CA LEU A 231 35.65 82.04 39.83
C LEU A 231 36.34 80.66 39.80
N VAL A 232 36.41 79.95 40.93
CA VAL A 232 36.94 78.57 40.96
C VAL A 232 36.12 77.64 40.05
N LYS A 233 34.79 77.76 40.07
CA LYS A 233 33.91 76.93 39.22
C LYS A 233 34.08 77.25 37.73
N GLU A 234 34.09 78.53 37.37
CA GLU A 234 34.27 78.99 35.99
C GLU A 234 35.67 78.63 35.46
N LEU A 235 36.71 78.83 36.27
CA LEU A 235 38.08 78.45 35.92
C LEU A 235 38.24 76.94 35.81
N LYS A 236 37.63 76.15 36.70
CA LYS A 236 37.63 74.67 36.62
C LYS A 236 36.94 74.18 35.35
N ASN A 237 35.75 74.70 35.03
CA ASN A 237 35.01 74.34 33.81
C ASN A 237 35.77 74.75 32.54
N ALA A 238 36.35 75.95 32.53
CA ALA A 238 37.18 76.40 31.42
C ALA A 238 38.43 75.55 31.23
N THR A 239 39.12 75.20 32.34
CA THR A 239 40.30 74.33 32.32
C THR A 239 39.94 72.94 31.78
N HIS A 240 38.82 72.36 32.22
CA HIS A 240 38.36 71.05 31.73
C HIS A 240 37.98 71.08 30.24
N ASN A 241 37.22 72.08 29.80
CA ASN A 241 36.85 72.23 28.39
C ASN A 241 38.07 72.44 27.49
N LEU A 242 39.04 73.23 27.95
CA LEU A 242 40.30 73.44 27.24
C LEU A 242 41.17 72.19 27.23
N GLU A 243 41.20 71.41 28.31
CA GLU A 243 41.96 70.16 28.37
C GLU A 243 41.43 69.10 27.40
N THR A 244 40.11 68.86 27.38
CA THR A 244 39.48 67.94 26.41
C THR A 244 39.72 68.41 24.97
N ASN A 245 39.51 69.71 24.70
CA ASN A 245 39.73 70.27 23.37
C ASN A 245 41.21 70.26 22.97
N TYR A 246 42.14 70.41 23.91
CA TYR A 246 43.58 70.34 23.67
C TYR A 246 44.04 68.92 23.31
N GLN A 247 43.48 67.88 23.95
CA GLN A 247 43.72 66.49 23.57
C GLN A 247 43.23 66.21 22.14
N GLU A 248 42.02 66.66 21.80
CA GLU A 248 41.49 66.55 20.44
C GLU A 248 42.33 67.32 19.43
N LEU A 249 42.78 68.54 19.75
CA LEU A 249 43.68 69.34 18.91
C LEU A 249 45.04 68.66 18.71
N THR A 250 45.57 68.01 19.75
CA THR A 250 46.84 67.26 19.67
C THR A 250 46.69 66.07 18.72
N ASN A 251 45.58 65.33 18.81
CA ASN A 251 45.28 64.22 17.91
C ASN A 251 45.05 64.71 16.47
N LEU A 252 44.30 65.79 16.27
CA LEU A 252 44.10 66.42 14.96
C LEU A 252 45.43 66.90 14.37
N HIS A 253 46.29 67.54 15.18
CA HIS A 253 47.61 68.00 14.77
C HIS A 253 48.50 66.84 14.31
N ALA A 254 48.54 65.74 15.08
CA ALA A 254 49.26 64.53 14.71
C ALA A 254 48.73 63.92 13.40
N ASN A 255 47.41 63.87 13.21
CA ASN A 255 46.78 63.35 11.98
C ASN A 255 47.07 64.23 10.77
N ILE A 256 47.01 65.56 10.92
CA ILE A 256 47.37 66.53 9.88
C ILE A 256 48.83 66.36 9.49
N TRP A 257 49.74 66.23 10.45
CA TRP A 257 51.16 65.99 10.19
C TRP A 257 51.40 64.66 9.49
N ALA A 258 50.79 63.57 9.96
CA ALA A 258 50.93 62.25 9.37
C ALA A 258 50.38 62.18 7.93
N ARG A 259 49.33 62.95 7.61
CA ARG A 259 48.84 63.07 6.23
C ARG A 259 49.74 63.96 5.38
N TYR A 260 50.20 65.09 5.93
CA TYR A 260 51.09 66.01 5.23
C TYR A 260 52.43 65.37 4.84
N THR A 261 53.03 64.56 5.72
CA THR A 261 54.26 63.81 5.40
C THR A 261 54.06 62.77 4.31
N LYS A 262 52.85 62.25 4.12
CA LYS A 262 52.52 61.35 2.99
C LYS A 262 52.33 62.07 1.67
N LEU A 263 52.06 63.37 1.69
CA LEU A 263 51.85 64.18 0.49
C LEU A 263 53.13 64.88 0.00
N THR A 264 54.16 64.94 0.84
CA THR A 264 55.39 65.71 0.59
C THR A 264 56.62 64.83 0.50
N PHE A 265 57.63 65.31 -0.23
CA PHE A 265 58.92 64.64 -0.36
C PHE A 265 59.98 65.30 0.51
N THR A 266 60.83 64.49 1.12
CA THR A 266 62.02 64.96 1.85
C THR A 266 63.29 64.93 0.99
N THR A 267 63.25 64.29 -0.18
CA THR A 267 64.44 64.01 -0.99
C THR A 267 64.66 65.09 -2.05
N MET A 268 65.92 65.34 -2.41
CA MET A 268 66.31 66.33 -3.41
C MET A 268 66.66 65.69 -4.78
N ASP A 269 66.63 64.36 -4.87
CA ASP A 269 66.94 63.59 -6.07
C ASP A 269 65.71 63.40 -6.97
N THR A 270 65.82 63.84 -8.22
CA THR A 270 64.77 63.70 -9.25
C THR A 270 64.49 62.25 -9.64
N THR A 271 65.46 61.35 -9.45
CA THR A 271 65.36 59.92 -9.77
C THR A 271 64.45 59.21 -8.77
N GLU A 272 64.72 59.42 -7.48
CA GLU A 272 63.90 58.94 -6.36
C GLU A 272 62.48 59.53 -6.37
N LEU A 273 62.34 60.80 -6.78
CA LEU A 273 61.03 61.44 -6.95
C LEU A 273 60.20 60.77 -8.06
N THR A 274 60.84 60.39 -9.16
CA THR A 274 60.19 59.68 -10.28
C THR A 274 59.77 58.27 -9.86
N GLU A 275 60.62 57.55 -9.11
CA GLU A 275 60.31 56.22 -8.57
C GLU A 275 59.10 56.24 -7.63
N ASN A 276 59.05 57.20 -6.70
CA ASN A 276 57.91 57.35 -5.80
C ASN A 276 56.61 57.72 -6.52
N LEU A 277 56.70 58.46 -7.63
CA LEU A 277 55.55 58.83 -8.44
C LEU A 277 55.02 57.63 -9.25
N VAL A 278 55.91 56.78 -9.79
CA VAL A 278 55.55 55.48 -10.37
C VAL A 278 54.88 54.58 -9.33
N ASN A 279 55.38 54.54 -8.10
CA ASN A 279 54.76 53.79 -7.01
C ASN A 279 53.36 54.33 -6.66
N ALA A 280 53.18 55.65 -6.60
CA ALA A 280 51.86 56.26 -6.38
C ALA A 280 50.89 55.98 -7.55
N GLN A 281 51.38 55.98 -8.78
CA GLN A 281 50.59 55.61 -9.96
C GLN A 281 50.14 54.14 -9.90
N LEU A 282 51.04 53.21 -9.57
CA LEU A 282 50.71 51.79 -9.38
C LEU A 282 49.70 51.60 -8.24
N THR A 283 49.86 52.33 -7.14
CA THR A 283 48.93 52.30 -6.01
C THR A 283 47.55 52.78 -6.45
N LEU A 284 47.47 53.92 -7.14
CA LEU A 284 46.21 54.46 -7.67
C LEU A 284 45.54 53.49 -8.66
N LEU A 285 46.31 52.86 -9.55
CA LEU A 285 45.81 51.82 -10.45
C LEU A 285 45.16 50.66 -9.68
N ASN A 286 45.86 50.12 -8.68
CA ASN A 286 45.34 49.03 -7.84
C ASN A 286 44.09 49.45 -7.06
N THR A 287 44.04 50.70 -6.58
CA THR A 287 42.88 51.25 -5.87
C THR A 287 41.68 51.39 -6.81
N ILE A 288 41.87 51.89 -8.04
CA ILE A 288 40.81 51.97 -9.07
C ILE A 288 40.35 50.57 -9.48
N GLU A 289 41.28 49.61 -9.66
CA GLU A 289 40.96 48.22 -9.96
C GLU A 289 40.08 47.60 -8.87
N THR A 290 40.45 47.78 -7.61
CA THR A 290 39.69 47.26 -6.46
C THR A 290 38.29 47.86 -6.39
N PHE A 291 38.16 49.16 -6.67
CA PHE A 291 36.88 49.83 -6.79
C PHE A 291 36.04 49.26 -7.94
N LEU A 292 36.61 49.11 -9.14
CA LEU A 292 35.90 48.58 -10.31
C LEU A 292 35.47 47.12 -10.14
N LYS A 293 36.29 46.28 -9.50
CA LYS A 293 35.94 44.90 -9.14
C LYS A 293 34.84 44.82 -8.10
N SER A 294 34.83 45.77 -7.16
CA SER A 294 33.74 45.86 -6.18
C SER A 294 32.45 46.35 -6.83
N LEU A 295 32.56 47.29 -7.77
CA LEU A 295 31.44 47.81 -8.56
C LEU A 295 30.83 46.71 -9.43
N SER A 296 31.65 45.96 -10.17
CA SER A 296 31.18 44.90 -11.08
C SER A 296 30.42 43.77 -10.38
N ALA A 297 30.71 43.54 -9.09
CA ALA A 297 30.03 42.57 -8.27
C ALA A 297 28.62 43.01 -7.82
N ILE A 298 28.24 44.28 -8.05
CA ILE A 298 26.93 44.81 -7.67
C ILE A 298 25.91 44.52 -8.78
N SER A 299 24.93 43.67 -8.50
CA SER A 299 23.85 43.36 -9.44
C SER A 299 22.88 44.55 -9.58
N ALA A 300 22.78 45.13 -10.77
CA ALA A 300 21.81 46.19 -11.08
C ALA A 300 20.39 45.66 -11.42
N THR A 301 19.99 44.54 -10.81
CA THR A 301 18.77 43.78 -11.15
C THR A 301 17.51 44.33 -10.48
N ASN A 302 17.61 44.89 -9.28
CA ASN A 302 16.43 45.24 -8.47
C ASN A 302 16.04 46.73 -8.56
N ARG A 303 15.47 47.15 -9.71
CA ARG A 303 15.19 48.57 -10.03
C ARG A 303 14.11 49.24 -9.16
N THR A 304 13.35 48.50 -8.36
CA THR A 304 12.21 49.01 -7.57
C THR A 304 12.55 49.25 -6.10
N ASN A 305 13.66 48.71 -5.61
CA ASN A 305 14.08 48.84 -4.22
C ASN A 305 14.59 50.28 -3.92
N THR A 306 13.91 50.97 -3.00
CA THR A 306 14.16 52.39 -2.66
C THR A 306 15.56 52.63 -2.11
N GLU A 307 16.10 51.69 -1.34
CA GLU A 307 17.40 51.74 -0.69
C GLU A 307 18.53 51.49 -1.69
N TRP A 308 18.32 50.57 -2.64
CA TRP A 308 19.21 50.41 -3.77
C TRP A 308 19.26 51.67 -4.64
N GLN A 309 18.11 52.29 -4.92
CA GLN A 309 18.08 53.55 -5.67
C GLN A 309 18.87 54.66 -4.95
N TYR A 310 18.79 54.71 -3.62
CA TYR A 310 19.59 55.63 -2.82
C TYR A 310 21.10 55.35 -2.93
N CYS A 311 21.54 54.08 -2.81
CA CYS A 311 22.94 53.70 -2.99
C CYS A 311 23.46 54.00 -4.40
N LYS A 312 22.63 53.71 -5.41
CA LYS A 312 22.91 53.95 -6.83
C LYS A 312 23.16 55.43 -7.12
N VAL A 313 22.30 56.32 -6.62
CA VAL A 313 22.48 57.78 -6.79
C VAL A 313 23.83 58.24 -6.23
N ASN A 314 24.22 57.73 -5.06
CA ASN A 314 25.50 58.07 -4.44
C ASN A 314 26.71 57.52 -5.20
N LEU A 315 26.62 56.28 -5.72
CA LEU A 315 27.64 55.71 -6.61
C LEU A 315 27.81 56.57 -7.88
N VAL A 316 26.71 56.98 -8.51
CA VAL A 316 26.73 57.85 -9.69
C VAL A 316 27.37 59.20 -9.37
N MET A 317 26.98 59.84 -8.27
CA MET A 317 27.58 61.10 -7.82
C MET A 317 29.09 60.96 -7.58
N PHE A 318 29.52 59.84 -7.00
CA PHE A 318 30.92 59.57 -6.74
C PHE A 318 31.74 59.35 -8.03
N ILE A 319 31.22 58.54 -8.97
CA ILE A 319 31.83 58.31 -10.29
C ILE A 319 31.95 59.62 -11.06
N GLU A 320 30.91 60.45 -11.07
CA GLU A 320 30.92 61.77 -11.70
C GLU A 320 31.92 62.74 -11.03
N ALA A 321 32.08 62.66 -9.71
CA ALA A 321 33.07 63.46 -8.99
C ALA A 321 34.51 63.05 -9.34
N ILE A 322 34.81 61.75 -9.41
CA ILE A 322 36.11 61.24 -9.88
C ILE A 322 36.39 61.69 -11.31
N TYR A 323 35.40 61.53 -12.21
CA TYR A 323 35.52 61.95 -13.60
C TYR A 323 35.86 63.43 -13.75
N ARG A 324 35.11 64.33 -13.07
CA ARG A 324 35.35 65.78 -13.15
C ARG A 324 36.72 66.18 -12.63
N GLU A 325 37.22 65.51 -11.61
CA GLU A 325 38.54 65.79 -11.03
C GLU A 325 39.69 65.23 -11.87
N LEU A 326 39.53 64.05 -12.47
CA LEU A 326 40.52 63.49 -13.39
C LEU A 326 40.65 64.35 -14.67
N LYS A 327 39.57 65.01 -15.09
CA LYS A 327 39.53 65.92 -16.24
C LYS A 327 40.13 67.30 -15.96
N SER A 328 40.13 67.76 -14.70
CA SER A 328 40.52 69.13 -14.34
C SER A 328 41.96 69.30 -13.86
N LYS A 329 42.66 68.21 -13.53
CA LYS A 329 44.03 68.23 -12.98
C LYS A 329 45.07 67.82 -14.04
N ASN A 330 46.26 68.45 -14.02
CA ASN A 330 47.38 68.21 -14.95
C ASN A 330 48.09 66.86 -14.72
N LEU A 331 47.34 65.76 -14.69
CA LEU A 331 47.86 64.39 -14.66
C LEU A 331 48.17 63.90 -16.09
N PRO A 332 49.19 63.05 -16.27
CA PRO A 332 49.52 62.44 -17.56
C PRO A 332 48.56 61.29 -17.90
N ILE A 333 47.27 61.62 -18.05
CA ILE A 333 46.17 60.68 -18.22
C ILE A 333 45.56 60.81 -19.61
N ASN A 334 45.14 59.67 -20.18
CA ASN A 334 44.38 59.63 -21.42
C ASN A 334 42.92 60.07 -21.19
N GLN A 335 42.54 61.20 -21.78
CA GLN A 335 41.19 61.77 -21.59
C GLN A 335 40.09 60.88 -22.20
N ASP A 336 40.38 60.15 -23.28
CA ASP A 336 39.43 59.23 -23.90
C ASP A 336 39.17 58.03 -22.98
N ALA A 337 40.20 57.53 -22.30
CA ALA A 337 40.07 56.44 -21.32
C ALA A 337 39.29 56.88 -20.07
N VAL A 338 39.40 58.14 -19.65
CA VAL A 338 38.61 58.71 -18.53
C VAL A 338 37.13 58.83 -18.89
N GLU A 339 36.81 59.22 -20.13
CA GLU A 339 35.43 59.22 -20.60
C GLU A 339 34.89 57.79 -20.73
N GLU A 340 35.69 56.85 -21.25
CA GLU A 340 35.29 55.44 -21.33
C GLU A 340 35.05 54.83 -19.94
N PHE A 341 35.91 55.13 -18.95
CA PHE A 341 35.71 54.76 -17.54
C PHE A 341 34.33 55.20 -17.03
N ARG A 342 33.98 56.48 -17.24
CA ARG A 342 32.69 57.04 -16.84
C ARG A 342 31.54 56.30 -17.53
N ILE A 343 31.60 56.15 -18.86
CA ILE A 343 30.55 55.51 -19.65
C ILE A 343 30.32 54.07 -19.20
N LYS A 344 31.37 53.27 -19.00
CA LYS A 344 31.27 51.85 -18.62
C LYS A 344 30.69 51.69 -17.21
N CYS A 345 31.14 52.51 -16.25
CA CYS A 345 30.59 52.48 -14.89
C CYS A 345 29.10 52.85 -14.86
N LEU A 346 28.69 53.87 -15.62
CA LEU A 346 27.28 54.26 -15.72
C LEU A 346 26.42 53.22 -16.45
N GLN A 347 26.94 52.57 -17.50
CA GLN A 347 26.26 51.45 -18.17
C GLN A 347 26.05 50.26 -17.25
N HIS A 348 27.03 49.94 -16.40
CA HIS A 348 26.89 48.88 -15.41
C HIS A 348 25.76 49.13 -14.42
N LEU A 349 25.64 50.38 -13.95
CA LEU A 349 24.55 50.81 -13.09
C LEU A 349 23.21 50.98 -13.86
N GLY A 350 23.20 50.93 -15.19
CA GLY A 350 22.00 51.20 -15.98
C GLY A 350 21.56 52.66 -15.83
N GLU A 351 22.50 53.58 -16.01
CA GLU A 351 22.29 55.02 -16.02
C GLU A 351 22.55 55.63 -17.40
N LYS A 352 22.09 56.87 -17.59
CA LYS A 352 22.29 57.61 -18.84
C LYS A 352 23.75 58.06 -18.95
N THR A 353 24.38 57.79 -20.08
CA THR A 353 25.81 58.12 -20.28
C THR A 353 26.06 59.51 -20.89
N GLY A 354 25.02 60.17 -21.42
CA GLY A 354 25.14 61.50 -22.02
C GLY A 354 23.78 62.15 -22.29
N PHE A 355 23.79 63.46 -22.55
CA PHE A 355 22.56 64.28 -22.71
C PHE A 355 21.69 63.82 -23.89
N PHE A 356 22.30 63.31 -24.97
CA PHE A 356 21.59 62.83 -26.17
C PHE A 356 21.32 61.31 -26.18
N ASN A 357 21.73 60.57 -25.15
CA ASN A 357 21.49 59.13 -25.03
C ASN A 357 20.20 58.86 -24.25
N PHE A 358 19.08 58.80 -24.97
CA PHE A 358 17.76 58.54 -24.38
C PHE A 358 17.53 57.07 -24.02
N ILE A 359 18.30 56.14 -24.58
CA ILE A 359 18.20 54.70 -24.32
C ILE A 359 19.18 54.32 -23.20
N VAL A 360 18.64 53.93 -22.04
CA VAL A 360 19.44 53.36 -20.95
C VAL A 360 19.88 51.95 -21.35
N THR A 361 21.18 51.76 -21.57
CA THR A 361 21.76 50.46 -21.89
C THR A 361 22.45 49.91 -20.66
N THR A 362 21.93 48.81 -20.09
CA THR A 362 22.61 48.12 -18.97
C THR A 362 23.56 47.08 -19.53
N LYS A 363 24.85 47.20 -19.24
CA LYS A 363 25.88 46.22 -19.64
C LYS A 363 26.76 45.88 -18.44
N PRO A 364 27.01 44.59 -18.13
CA PRO A 364 27.88 44.21 -17.02
C PRO A 364 29.30 44.73 -17.23
N LEU A 365 29.98 45.06 -16.13
CA LEU A 365 31.37 45.49 -16.14
C LEU A 365 32.25 44.24 -16.03
N GLU A 366 32.65 43.69 -17.17
CA GLU A 366 33.45 42.46 -17.24
C GLU A 366 34.93 42.72 -16.95
N GLU A 367 35.65 41.69 -16.51
CA GLU A 367 37.06 41.78 -16.11
C GLU A 367 37.96 42.26 -17.26
N ASP A 368 37.70 41.84 -18.50
CA ASP A 368 38.46 42.26 -19.68
C ASP A 368 38.30 43.77 -19.96
N VAL A 369 37.12 44.33 -19.67
CA VAL A 369 36.83 45.77 -19.77
C VAL A 369 37.58 46.53 -18.68
N ILE A 370 37.59 46.02 -17.44
CA ILE A 370 38.33 46.62 -16.32
C ILE A 370 39.82 46.71 -16.64
N GLN A 371 40.43 45.59 -17.08
CA GLN A 371 41.86 45.54 -17.40
C GLN A 371 42.23 46.48 -18.55
N ARG A 372 41.36 46.60 -19.56
CA ARG A 372 41.55 47.55 -20.68
C ARG A 372 41.52 49.00 -20.21
N LEU A 373 40.50 49.38 -19.43
CA LEU A 373 40.37 50.72 -18.86
C LEU A 373 41.60 51.12 -18.03
N LEU A 374 42.11 50.19 -17.21
CA LEU A 374 43.30 50.43 -16.38
C LEU A 374 44.57 50.63 -17.21
N LYS A 375 44.77 49.81 -18.25
CA LYS A 375 45.93 49.90 -19.14
C LYS A 375 46.00 51.22 -19.90
N ASP A 376 44.84 51.72 -20.32
CA ASP A 376 44.75 52.90 -21.18
C ASP A 376 44.71 54.23 -20.39
N LEU A 377 44.51 54.17 -19.07
CA LEU A 377 44.33 55.36 -18.21
C LEU A 377 45.59 56.23 -18.12
N PHE A 378 46.78 55.65 -17.91
CA PHE A 378 48.03 56.38 -17.69
C PHE A 378 49.05 56.14 -18.81
N THR A 379 48.84 56.77 -19.96
CA THR A 379 49.71 56.63 -21.14
C THR A 379 50.63 57.83 -21.40
N GLY A 380 50.52 58.90 -20.61
CA GLY A 380 51.34 60.11 -20.76
C GLY A 380 52.73 60.00 -20.12
N GLN A 381 53.71 60.70 -20.68
CA GLN A 381 55.04 60.84 -20.06
C GLN A 381 55.02 61.88 -18.93
N PHE A 382 55.73 61.59 -17.84
CA PHE A 382 55.89 62.54 -16.73
C PHE A 382 56.69 63.78 -17.13
N SER A 383 56.33 64.93 -16.53
CA SER A 383 57.09 66.17 -16.71
C SER A 383 58.48 66.03 -16.10
N LYS A 384 59.48 66.75 -16.64
CA LYS A 384 60.82 66.84 -16.01
C LYS A 384 60.90 67.93 -14.93
N ASP A 385 59.85 68.75 -14.80
CA ASP A 385 59.79 69.81 -13.81
C ASP A 385 59.41 69.27 -12.42
N ARG A 386 60.23 69.59 -11.41
CA ARG A 386 60.08 69.10 -10.04
C ARG A 386 58.76 69.55 -9.41
N ALA A 387 58.40 70.82 -9.54
CA ALA A 387 57.17 71.35 -8.94
C ALA A 387 55.92 70.67 -9.55
N THR A 388 55.98 70.37 -10.85
CA THR A 388 54.93 69.61 -11.53
C THR A 388 54.85 68.16 -11.03
N LEU A 389 55.97 67.48 -10.79
CA LEU A 389 56.01 66.12 -10.27
C LEU A 389 55.49 66.02 -8.82
N GLU A 390 55.91 66.96 -7.94
CA GLU A 390 55.42 67.03 -6.56
C GLU A 390 53.90 67.22 -6.52
N ASN A 391 53.36 68.09 -7.37
CA ASN A 391 51.92 68.29 -7.51
C ASN A 391 51.21 67.03 -8.06
N GLN A 392 51.77 66.37 -9.08
CA GLN A 392 51.20 65.14 -9.64
C GLN A 392 51.11 64.02 -8.59
N PHE A 393 52.15 63.86 -7.77
CA PHE A 393 52.14 62.91 -6.66
C PHE A 393 51.05 63.23 -5.62
N ALA A 394 50.98 64.48 -5.15
CA ALA A 394 49.95 64.91 -4.19
C ALA A 394 48.53 64.70 -4.73
N VAL A 395 48.33 64.93 -6.03
CA VAL A 395 47.07 64.66 -6.71
C VAL A 395 46.76 63.15 -6.77
N MET A 396 47.74 62.28 -7.06
CA MET A 396 47.53 60.83 -7.03
C MET A 396 47.16 60.33 -5.62
N GLN A 397 47.85 60.83 -4.58
CA GLN A 397 47.53 60.51 -3.18
C GLN A 397 46.15 61.00 -2.74
N HIS A 398 45.70 62.15 -3.28
CA HIS A 398 44.34 62.63 -3.10
C HIS A 398 43.31 61.64 -3.69
N PHE A 399 43.54 61.15 -4.91
CA PHE A 399 42.64 60.17 -5.53
C PHE A 399 42.62 58.83 -4.81
N ILE A 400 43.80 58.30 -4.42
CA ILE A 400 43.91 57.05 -3.65
C ILE A 400 43.02 57.14 -2.41
N SER A 401 43.18 58.18 -1.60
CA SER A 401 42.41 58.32 -0.37
C SER A 401 40.93 58.60 -0.60
N LYS A 402 40.58 59.33 -1.67
CA LYS A 402 39.17 59.55 -2.03
C LYS A 402 38.45 58.27 -2.46
N ILE A 403 39.15 57.38 -3.17
CA ILE A 403 38.59 56.07 -3.57
C ILE A 403 38.54 55.11 -2.39
N GLU A 404 39.59 55.03 -1.57
CA GLU A 404 39.65 54.13 -0.41
C GLU A 404 38.62 54.48 0.68
N THR A 405 38.33 55.77 0.87
CA THR A 405 37.34 56.23 1.85
C THR A 405 35.90 56.02 1.39
N PHE A 406 35.66 55.72 0.11
CA PHE A 406 34.32 55.47 -0.39
C PHE A 406 33.86 54.02 -0.07
N PRO A 407 32.72 53.83 0.60
CA PRO A 407 32.32 52.54 1.16
C PRO A 407 31.64 51.61 0.13
N ILE A 408 32.32 51.34 -0.99
CA ILE A 408 31.77 50.48 -2.04
C ILE A 408 31.52 49.03 -1.58
N HIS A 409 32.33 48.53 -0.64
CA HIS A 409 32.18 47.20 -0.08
C HIS A 409 30.88 47.05 0.71
N ILE A 410 30.48 48.08 1.47
CA ILE A 410 29.21 48.10 2.23
C ILE A 410 28.02 47.98 1.27
N ILE A 411 28.05 48.73 0.16
CA ILE A 411 26.99 48.68 -0.86
C ILE A 411 26.93 47.29 -1.52
N LYS A 412 28.09 46.72 -1.86
CA LYS A 412 28.18 45.37 -2.41
C LYS A 412 27.60 44.32 -1.47
N ASP A 413 27.99 44.36 -0.20
CA ASP A 413 27.53 43.40 0.81
C ASP A 413 26.02 43.55 1.03
N TYR A 414 25.50 44.78 1.10
CA TYR A 414 24.06 45.04 1.19
C TYR A 414 23.27 44.39 0.05
N VAL A 415 23.67 44.64 -1.20
CA VAL A 415 22.97 44.11 -2.39
C VAL A 415 23.08 42.58 -2.45
N SER A 416 24.28 42.04 -2.29
CA SER A 416 24.51 40.59 -2.40
C SER A 416 23.80 39.78 -1.30
N LEU A 417 23.77 40.28 -0.07
CA LEU A 417 23.06 39.61 1.04
C LEU A 417 21.55 39.67 0.85
N THR A 418 21.01 40.81 0.40
CA THR A 418 19.58 40.97 0.14
C THR A 418 19.11 40.00 -0.94
N ASP A 419 19.82 39.94 -2.08
CA ASP A 419 19.52 39.02 -3.18
C ASP A 419 19.63 37.54 -2.73
N SER A 420 20.64 37.22 -1.90
CA SER A 420 20.85 35.86 -1.37
C SER A 420 19.72 35.42 -0.44
N ILE A 421 19.32 36.28 0.51
CA ILE A 421 18.23 36.02 1.45
C ILE A 421 16.91 35.82 0.69
N GLU A 422 16.58 36.75 -0.21
CA GLU A 422 15.33 36.70 -0.98
C GLU A 422 15.26 35.40 -1.79
N LYS A 423 16.31 35.07 -2.53
CA LYS A 423 16.37 33.85 -3.34
C LYS A 423 16.22 32.56 -2.51
N GLN A 424 16.87 32.49 -1.34
CA GLN A 424 16.77 31.33 -0.45
C GLN A 424 15.37 31.22 0.17
N SER A 425 14.81 32.33 0.69
CA SER A 425 13.45 32.37 1.22
C SER A 425 12.40 31.94 0.19
N THR A 426 12.45 32.49 -1.03
CA THR A 426 11.50 32.10 -2.10
C THR A 426 11.64 30.61 -2.43
N THR A 427 12.86 30.09 -2.49
CA THR A 427 13.11 28.67 -2.79
C THR A 427 12.55 27.74 -1.70
N ILE A 428 12.63 28.13 -0.41
CA ILE A 428 12.03 27.37 0.70
C ILE A 428 10.50 27.37 0.55
N HIS A 429 9.89 28.55 0.38
CA HIS A 429 8.44 28.71 0.26
C HIS A 429 7.85 27.90 -0.90
N ASP A 430 8.41 28.03 -2.11
CA ASP A 430 7.90 27.37 -3.32
C ASP A 430 8.01 25.85 -3.24
N ASN A 431 9.19 25.35 -2.83
CA ASN A 431 9.41 23.90 -2.75
C ASN A 431 8.61 23.28 -1.61
N GLN A 432 8.49 23.96 -0.48
CA GLN A 432 7.73 23.46 0.65
C GLN A 432 6.24 23.31 0.30
N ARG A 433 5.63 24.35 -0.28
CA ARG A 433 4.22 24.31 -0.69
C ARG A 433 3.96 23.10 -1.60
N ARG A 434 4.82 22.91 -2.60
CA ARG A 434 4.75 21.77 -3.52
C ARG A 434 4.84 20.42 -2.79
N ILE A 435 5.78 20.27 -1.84
CA ILE A 435 5.94 19.02 -1.08
C ILE A 435 4.70 18.75 -0.22
N LEU A 436 4.19 19.75 0.49
CA LEU A 436 3.01 19.60 1.34
C LEU A 436 1.76 19.24 0.53
N GLU A 437 1.54 19.92 -0.62
CA GLU A 437 0.45 19.59 -1.54
C GLU A 437 0.59 18.15 -2.07
N GLU A 438 1.80 17.72 -2.44
CA GLU A 438 2.03 16.36 -2.93
C GLU A 438 1.80 15.30 -1.84
N ILE A 439 2.16 15.56 -0.58
CA ILE A 439 1.87 14.66 0.53
C ILE A 439 0.36 14.56 0.79
N THR A 440 -0.31 15.71 0.91
CA THR A 440 -1.69 15.82 1.40
C THR A 440 -2.75 15.50 0.35
N LEU A 441 -2.55 15.94 -0.89
CA LEU A 441 -3.52 15.80 -1.97
C LEU A 441 -3.28 14.56 -2.84
N ASP A 442 -2.05 14.03 -2.86
CA ASP A 442 -1.70 12.90 -3.73
C ASP A 442 -1.32 11.63 -2.97
N LEU A 443 -0.19 11.63 -2.26
CA LEU A 443 0.41 10.42 -1.71
C LEU A 443 -0.41 9.80 -0.57
N LEU A 444 -0.81 10.59 0.43
CA LEU A 444 -1.61 10.10 1.56
C LEU A 444 -2.98 9.57 1.10
N PRO A 445 -3.77 10.29 0.28
CA PRO A 445 -5.05 9.77 -0.22
C PRO A 445 -4.90 8.50 -1.05
N LYS A 446 -3.90 8.42 -1.94
CA LYS A 446 -3.66 7.21 -2.76
C LYS A 446 -3.27 6.00 -1.90
N LEU A 447 -2.34 6.20 -0.96
CA LEU A 447 -1.93 5.15 -0.03
C LEU A 447 -3.11 4.70 0.86
N GLN A 448 -3.93 5.64 1.31
CA GLN A 448 -5.11 5.34 2.12
C GLN A 448 -6.11 4.50 1.34
N ARG A 449 -6.45 4.88 0.09
CA ARG A 449 -7.36 4.09 -0.75
C ARG A 449 -6.87 2.67 -0.96
N SER A 450 -5.57 2.46 -1.19
CA SER A 450 -5.01 1.11 -1.32
C SER A 450 -5.03 0.33 -0.01
N LEU A 451 -4.84 0.99 1.15
CA LEU A 451 -4.97 0.37 2.47
C LEU A 451 -6.42 0.00 2.81
N ASP A 452 -7.40 0.81 2.40
CA ASP A 452 -8.83 0.60 2.65
C ASP A 452 -9.34 -0.70 2.00
N LEU A 453 -8.68 -1.17 0.93
CA LEU A 453 -8.96 -2.47 0.32
C LEU A 453 -8.70 -3.65 1.29
N PHE A 454 -7.93 -3.43 2.36
CA PHE A 454 -7.52 -4.45 3.35
C PHE A 454 -8.08 -4.18 4.76
N PHE A 455 -9.03 -3.25 4.94
CA PHE A 455 -9.46 -2.64 6.21
C PHE A 455 -9.70 -3.59 7.40
N LEU A 456 -10.06 -4.85 7.18
CA LEU A 456 -10.35 -5.85 8.23
C LEU A 456 -9.59 -7.18 8.10
N PHE A 457 -8.63 -7.27 7.18
CA PHE A 457 -7.85 -8.50 6.98
C PHE A 457 -6.64 -8.60 7.92
N SER A 458 -6.26 -9.84 8.29
CA SER A 458 -5.05 -10.07 9.06
C SER A 458 -3.86 -9.39 8.38
N PRO A 459 -3.06 -8.59 9.12
CA PRO A 459 -2.10 -7.69 8.51
C PRO A 459 -1.00 -8.48 7.82
N SER A 460 -1.03 -8.48 6.49
CA SER A 460 0.07 -8.99 5.67
C SER A 460 1.33 -8.17 5.95
N ALA A 461 2.50 -8.72 5.67
CA ALA A 461 3.76 -7.97 5.79
C ALA A 461 3.74 -6.66 4.96
N VAL A 462 3.01 -6.67 3.84
CA VAL A 462 2.82 -5.52 2.94
C VAL A 462 1.95 -4.45 3.59
N ASP A 463 0.83 -4.82 4.23
CA ASP A 463 -0.07 -3.89 4.95
C ASP A 463 0.63 -3.22 6.14
N LYS A 464 1.37 -3.99 6.96
CA LYS A 464 2.13 -3.43 8.09
C LYS A 464 3.13 -2.37 7.63
N LYS A 465 3.87 -2.68 6.57
CA LYS A 465 4.88 -1.76 6.02
C LYS A 465 4.21 -0.49 5.47
N ALA A 466 3.13 -0.63 4.71
CA ALA A 466 2.39 0.50 4.15
C ALA A 466 1.79 1.40 5.24
N LYS A 467 1.27 0.82 6.34
CA LYS A 467 0.81 1.58 7.52
C LYS A 467 1.94 2.37 8.18
N GLU A 468 3.13 1.79 8.27
CA GLU A 468 4.31 2.49 8.79
C GLU A 468 4.75 3.62 7.85
N THR A 469 4.77 3.39 6.54
CA THR A 469 5.04 4.43 5.53
C THR A 469 4.03 5.58 5.62
N ARG A 470 2.73 5.28 5.79
CA ARG A 470 1.68 6.30 6.03
C ARG A 470 1.98 7.12 7.27
N LYS A 471 2.32 6.48 8.39
CA LYS A 471 2.67 7.16 9.64
C LYS A 471 3.89 8.06 9.48
N ASN A 472 4.90 7.61 8.75
CA ASN A 472 6.10 8.39 8.45
C ASN A 472 5.80 9.60 7.55
N LEU A 473 4.93 9.46 6.55
CA LEU A 473 4.44 10.59 5.74
C LEU A 473 3.68 11.62 6.60
N GLN A 474 2.79 11.17 7.48
CA GLN A 474 2.07 12.06 8.40
C GLN A 474 3.00 12.75 9.41
N SER A 475 4.07 12.07 9.85
CA SER A 475 5.11 12.69 10.68
C SER A 475 5.84 13.78 9.91
N LEU A 476 6.23 13.50 8.66
CA LEU A 476 6.92 14.47 7.82
C LEU A 476 6.04 15.67 7.48
N GLU A 477 4.75 15.46 7.19
CA GLU A 477 3.76 16.53 6.99
C GLU A 477 3.75 17.48 8.19
N LYS A 478 3.61 16.93 9.40
CA LYS A 478 3.62 17.72 10.65
C LYS A 478 4.93 18.45 10.89
N GLU A 479 6.07 17.79 10.61
CA GLU A 479 7.40 18.40 10.72
C GLU A 479 7.56 19.57 9.74
N LEU A 480 7.13 19.41 8.49
CA LEU A 480 7.14 20.48 7.48
C LEU A 480 6.22 21.64 7.88
N THR A 481 4.98 21.39 8.28
CA THR A 481 4.06 22.45 8.72
C THR A 481 4.63 23.21 9.93
N LYS A 482 5.24 22.51 10.88
CA LYS A 482 5.90 23.13 12.03
C LYS A 482 7.11 23.98 11.60
N PHE A 483 7.92 23.47 10.68
CA PHE A 483 9.05 24.20 10.11
C PHE A 483 8.60 25.50 9.42
N LEU A 484 7.56 25.46 8.58
CA LEU A 484 7.05 26.65 7.88
C LEU A 484 6.59 27.72 8.87
N LYS A 485 5.79 27.31 9.86
CA LYS A 485 5.30 28.24 10.86
C LYS A 485 6.44 28.94 11.60
N GLN A 486 7.48 28.18 11.96
CA GLN A 486 8.67 28.73 12.62
C GLN A 486 9.50 29.62 11.69
N PHE A 487 9.57 29.29 10.40
CA PHE A 487 10.28 30.08 9.40
C PHE A 487 9.55 31.41 9.15
N ASP A 488 8.23 31.38 8.94
CA ASP A 488 7.39 32.58 8.73
C ASP A 488 7.41 33.52 9.93
N GLU A 489 7.35 32.98 11.16
CA GLU A 489 7.46 33.75 12.40
C GLU A 489 8.82 34.44 12.54
N LYS A 490 9.92 33.77 12.15
CA LYS A 490 11.25 34.38 12.12
C LYS A 490 11.38 35.44 11.02
N GLU A 491 10.90 35.14 9.81
CA GLU A 491 10.98 36.04 8.66
C GLU A 491 10.20 37.34 8.93
N THR A 492 9.00 37.26 9.51
CA THR A 492 8.22 38.44 9.92
C THR A 492 8.93 39.26 11.01
N HIS A 493 9.55 38.61 11.99
CA HIS A 493 10.32 39.30 13.02
C HIS A 493 11.56 40.01 12.45
N GLN A 494 12.29 39.34 11.56
CA GLN A 494 13.47 39.87 10.88
C GLN A 494 13.11 41.04 9.95
N LEU A 495 12.00 40.94 9.22
CA LEU A 495 11.48 42.01 8.36
C LEU A 495 11.10 43.25 9.18
N ALA A 496 10.46 43.07 10.33
CA ALA A 496 10.11 44.17 11.23
C ALA A 496 11.36 44.89 11.77
N MET A 497 12.40 44.13 12.15
CA MET A 497 13.66 44.69 12.61
C MET A 497 14.39 45.46 11.49
N MET A 498 14.43 44.91 10.28
CA MET A 498 14.99 45.57 9.09
C MET A 498 14.26 46.87 8.74
N ASN A 499 12.92 46.86 8.74
CA ASN A 499 12.14 48.04 8.37
C ASN A 499 12.41 49.23 9.31
N SER A 500 12.62 48.98 10.60
CA SER A 500 12.96 50.04 11.57
C SER A 500 14.30 50.76 11.28
N LEU A 501 15.27 50.04 10.70
CA LEU A 501 16.59 50.60 10.33
C LEU A 501 16.58 51.20 8.94
N LYS A 502 15.81 50.62 8.02
CA LYS A 502 15.55 51.19 6.70
C LYS A 502 14.87 52.56 6.80
N GLU A 503 13.88 52.69 7.68
CA GLU A 503 13.24 53.98 7.96
C GLU A 503 14.24 55.02 8.47
N LYS A 504 15.14 54.64 9.39
CA LYS A 504 16.23 55.53 9.86
C LYS A 504 17.16 55.95 8.72
N PHE A 505 17.60 55.00 7.89
CA PHE A 505 18.48 55.25 6.74
C PHE A 505 17.83 56.18 5.69
N LEU A 506 16.55 55.97 5.40
CA LEU A 506 15.81 56.76 4.40
C LEU A 506 15.32 58.13 4.92
N SER A 507 15.27 58.32 6.25
CA SER A 507 14.82 59.58 6.87
C SER A 507 15.84 60.73 6.84
N ILE A 508 17.08 60.47 6.41
CA ILE A 508 18.15 61.48 6.36
C ILE A 508 17.88 62.46 5.20
N PRO A 509 17.77 63.78 5.46
CA PRO A 509 17.50 64.77 4.42
C PRO A 509 18.63 64.83 3.38
N LYS A 510 18.27 65.02 2.09
CA LYS A 510 19.15 64.98 0.90
C LYS A 510 20.40 65.89 0.93
N ASN A 511 20.56 66.74 1.94
CA ASN A 511 21.63 67.72 2.06
C ASN A 511 22.60 67.49 3.25
N GLU A 512 22.38 66.45 4.07
CA GLU A 512 23.31 66.09 5.16
C GLU A 512 24.32 65.01 4.73
N LYS A 513 25.49 64.98 5.40
CA LYS A 513 26.56 63.99 5.17
C LYS A 513 25.95 62.58 5.26
N LEU A 514 26.27 61.73 4.29
CA LEU A 514 25.85 60.33 4.28
C LEU A 514 26.25 59.63 5.58
N ASP A 515 25.26 59.04 6.24
CA ASP A 515 25.47 58.15 7.38
C ASP A 515 25.70 56.72 6.89
N TRP A 516 26.94 56.46 6.45
CA TRP A 516 27.36 55.13 6.06
C TRP A 516 27.37 54.14 7.24
N ASP A 517 27.42 54.64 8.49
CA ASP A 517 27.35 53.80 9.68
C ASP A 517 25.97 53.15 9.82
N SER A 518 24.90 53.87 9.43
CA SER A 518 23.55 53.30 9.36
C SER A 518 23.44 52.15 8.33
N LEU A 519 24.06 52.29 7.15
CA LEU A 519 24.09 51.20 6.16
C LEU A 519 24.94 50.01 6.64
N GLN A 520 26.06 50.27 7.31
CA GLN A 520 26.91 49.24 7.90
C GLN A 520 26.16 48.42 8.97
N GLN A 521 25.33 49.08 9.79
CA GLN A 521 24.47 48.40 10.77
C GLN A 521 23.44 47.49 10.07
N ILE A 522 22.84 47.95 8.97
CA ILE A 522 21.93 47.13 8.16
C ILE A 522 22.67 45.91 7.60
N VAL A 523 23.88 46.08 7.05
CA VAL A 523 24.71 44.97 6.54
C VAL A 523 25.05 43.97 7.64
N GLY A 524 25.38 44.45 8.85
CA GLY A 524 25.62 43.58 10.01
C GLY A 524 24.44 42.67 10.32
N LEU A 525 23.22 43.22 10.31
CA LEU A 525 22.00 42.43 10.52
C LEU A 525 21.68 41.52 9.34
N LEU A 526 21.90 41.96 8.10
CA LEU A 526 21.74 41.10 6.93
C LEU A 526 22.68 39.89 6.97
N HIS A 527 23.88 40.02 7.52
CA HIS A 527 24.76 38.88 7.75
C HIS A 527 24.17 37.89 8.77
N GLU A 528 23.62 38.37 9.88
CA GLU A 528 22.95 37.53 10.88
C GLU A 528 21.72 36.82 10.31
N ILE A 529 20.90 37.56 9.56
CA ILE A 529 19.72 37.03 8.86
C ILE A 529 20.13 35.97 7.84
N ASN A 530 21.11 36.26 6.98
CA ASN A 530 21.58 35.32 5.96
C ASN A 530 22.16 34.03 6.57
N ALA A 531 22.88 34.12 7.69
CA ALA A 531 23.34 32.94 8.43
C ALA A 531 22.17 32.11 8.98
N GLY A 532 21.13 32.77 9.50
CA GLY A 532 19.90 32.13 9.95
C GLY A 532 19.13 31.43 8.82
N VAL A 533 18.89 32.14 7.71
CA VAL A 533 18.18 31.61 6.52
C VAL A 533 18.95 30.46 5.90
N LYS A 534 20.29 30.52 5.84
CA LYS A 534 21.11 29.41 5.34
C LYS A 534 20.97 28.14 6.18
N ASN A 535 20.96 28.26 7.51
CA ASN A 535 20.74 27.12 8.40
C ASN A 535 19.32 26.53 8.22
N ASP A 536 18.32 27.38 8.08
CA ASP A 536 16.95 26.94 7.83
C ASP A 536 16.82 26.30 6.42
N PHE A 537 17.57 26.78 5.42
CA PHE A 537 17.69 26.17 4.09
C PHE A 537 18.32 24.77 4.16
N GLU A 538 19.40 24.59 4.90
CA GLU A 538 20.04 23.28 5.10
C GLU A 538 19.11 22.28 5.81
N LYS A 539 18.34 22.73 6.81
CA LYS A 539 17.30 21.90 7.45
C LYS A 539 16.18 21.54 6.48
N PHE A 540 15.75 22.49 5.65
CA PHE A 540 14.74 22.24 4.64
C PHE A 540 15.22 21.19 3.62
N ASP A 541 16.47 21.26 3.18
CA ASP A 541 17.04 20.30 2.23
C ASP A 541 17.09 18.86 2.79
N GLN A 542 17.34 18.71 4.10
CA GLN A 542 17.23 17.43 4.80
C GLN A 542 15.79 16.89 4.78
N LEU A 543 14.80 17.76 5.05
CA LEU A 543 13.37 17.39 4.99
C LEU A 543 12.95 17.03 3.56
N ALA A 544 13.42 17.77 2.56
CA ALA A 544 13.15 17.51 1.14
C ALA A 544 13.78 16.19 0.66
N THR A 545 14.97 15.85 1.14
CA THR A 545 15.61 14.55 0.88
C THR A 545 14.80 13.41 1.50
N ARG A 546 14.41 13.56 2.78
CA ARG A 546 13.55 12.58 3.46
C ARG A 546 12.19 12.42 2.76
N PHE A 547 11.62 13.50 2.24
CA PHE A 547 10.41 13.46 1.42
C PHE A 547 10.60 12.60 0.17
N LYS A 548 11.70 12.83 -0.58
CA LYS A 548 11.99 12.08 -1.81
C LYS A 548 12.07 10.57 -1.56
N ASP A 549 12.71 10.16 -0.47
CA ASP A 549 12.81 8.76 -0.07
C ASP A 549 11.44 8.17 0.32
N LEU A 550 10.67 8.91 1.12
CA LEU A 550 9.32 8.50 1.51
C LEU A 550 8.35 8.43 0.33
N LYS A 551 8.45 9.34 -0.63
CA LYS A 551 7.68 9.31 -1.88
C LYS A 551 7.94 8.03 -2.65
N ASN A 552 9.21 7.66 -2.84
CA ASN A 552 9.59 6.41 -3.51
C ASN A 552 9.07 5.17 -2.75
N SER A 553 9.19 5.16 -1.41
CA SER A 553 8.65 4.07 -0.59
C SER A 553 7.13 3.98 -0.70
N THR A 554 6.44 5.11 -0.70
CA THR A 554 4.97 5.18 -0.79
C THR A 554 4.46 4.64 -2.11
N LEU A 555 5.06 5.05 -3.23
CA LEU A 555 4.69 4.55 -4.55
C LEU A 555 4.94 3.05 -4.68
N LYS A 556 6.03 2.54 -4.08
CA LYS A 556 6.32 1.11 -4.04
C LYS A 556 5.30 0.34 -3.20
N ASP A 557 4.92 0.88 -2.04
CA ASP A 557 3.96 0.23 -1.16
C ASP A 557 2.54 0.24 -1.76
N ILE A 558 2.12 1.33 -2.44
CA ILE A 558 0.86 1.38 -3.22
C ILE A 558 0.84 0.27 -4.28
N ARG A 559 1.93 0.14 -5.06
CA ARG A 559 2.03 -0.89 -6.10
C ARG A 559 1.91 -2.29 -5.48
N SER A 560 2.66 -2.54 -4.40
CA SER A 560 2.68 -3.83 -3.72
C SER A 560 1.32 -4.21 -3.13
N LEU A 561 0.59 -3.22 -2.57
CA LEU A 561 -0.78 -3.43 -2.08
C LEU A 561 -1.75 -3.79 -3.21
N ASN A 562 -1.67 -3.08 -4.34
CA ASN A 562 -2.53 -3.35 -5.49
C ASN A 562 -2.24 -4.72 -6.12
N GLU A 563 -0.95 -5.11 -6.22
CA GLU A 563 -0.54 -6.45 -6.67
C GLU A 563 -1.08 -7.54 -5.74
N ALA A 564 -0.93 -7.37 -4.42
CA ALA A 564 -1.45 -8.31 -3.44
C ALA A 564 -2.99 -8.44 -3.50
N TYR A 565 -3.69 -7.32 -3.68
CA TYR A 565 -5.15 -7.30 -3.82
C TYR A 565 -5.60 -8.03 -5.10
N ASN A 566 -4.93 -7.80 -6.23
CA ASN A 566 -5.26 -8.47 -7.48
C ASN A 566 -4.97 -9.98 -7.43
N ALA A 567 -3.88 -10.42 -6.79
CA ALA A 567 -3.59 -11.83 -6.59
C ALA A 567 -4.69 -12.54 -5.77
N GLN A 568 -5.24 -11.85 -4.75
CA GLN A 568 -6.38 -12.38 -4.00
C GLN A 568 -7.64 -12.45 -4.85
N LYS A 569 -7.93 -11.45 -5.69
CA LYS A 569 -9.05 -11.49 -6.64
C LYS A 569 -8.92 -12.65 -7.62
N GLU A 570 -7.73 -12.92 -8.15
CA GLU A 570 -7.49 -14.07 -9.01
C GLU A 570 -7.77 -15.39 -8.28
N THR A 571 -7.31 -15.51 -7.03
CA THR A 571 -7.58 -16.70 -6.19
C THR A 571 -9.08 -16.91 -5.98
N ILE A 572 -9.80 -15.85 -5.60
CA ILE A 572 -11.27 -15.87 -5.46
C ILE A 572 -11.94 -16.31 -6.77
N GLY A 573 -11.48 -15.75 -7.90
CA GLY A 573 -12.02 -16.07 -9.21
C GLY A 573 -11.79 -17.52 -9.63
N LEU A 574 -10.61 -18.08 -9.36
CA LEU A 574 -10.29 -19.48 -9.64
C LEU A 574 -11.15 -20.43 -8.80
N GLU A 575 -11.23 -20.21 -7.49
CA GLU A 575 -12.05 -21.05 -6.60
C GLU A 575 -13.53 -21.05 -7.01
N LEU A 576 -14.08 -19.87 -7.34
CA LEU A 576 -15.47 -19.77 -7.77
C LEU A 576 -15.70 -20.40 -9.14
N LYS A 577 -14.74 -20.29 -10.07
CA LYS A 577 -14.81 -20.94 -11.38
C LYS A 577 -14.80 -22.47 -11.26
N GLU A 578 -13.95 -23.02 -10.39
CA GLU A 578 -13.93 -24.46 -10.11
C GLU A 578 -15.26 -24.93 -9.51
N ALA A 579 -15.80 -24.21 -8.53
CA ALA A 579 -17.09 -24.54 -7.92
C ALA A 579 -18.25 -24.43 -8.93
N LEU A 580 -18.23 -23.43 -9.81
CA LEU A 580 -19.22 -23.27 -10.88
C LEU A 580 -19.21 -24.45 -11.85
N ILE A 581 -18.03 -24.93 -12.27
CA ILE A 581 -17.91 -26.12 -13.13
C ILE A 581 -18.44 -27.35 -12.39
N ASP A 582 -18.09 -27.52 -11.11
CA ASP A 582 -18.56 -28.64 -10.28
C ASP A 582 -20.09 -28.67 -10.17
N THR A 583 -20.70 -27.50 -9.90
CA THR A 583 -22.16 -27.36 -9.82
C THR A 583 -22.84 -27.52 -11.18
N GLN A 584 -22.25 -26.98 -12.24
CA GLN A 584 -22.80 -27.11 -13.60
C GLN A 584 -22.93 -28.58 -13.99
N THR A 585 -21.86 -29.38 -13.84
CA THR A 585 -21.92 -30.82 -14.17
C THR A 585 -22.93 -31.57 -13.30
N ALA A 586 -23.08 -31.21 -12.02
CA ALA A 586 -24.09 -31.82 -11.16
C ALA A 586 -25.52 -31.54 -11.62
N LEU A 587 -25.79 -30.29 -12.05
CA LEU A 587 -27.09 -29.89 -12.59
C LEU A 587 -27.38 -30.53 -13.95
N GLU A 588 -26.38 -30.61 -14.84
CA GLU A 588 -26.50 -31.30 -16.14
C GLU A 588 -27.00 -32.74 -15.93
N ILE A 589 -26.34 -33.49 -15.05
CA ILE A 589 -26.71 -34.88 -14.75
C ILE A 589 -28.09 -34.97 -14.09
N GLN A 590 -28.41 -34.06 -13.16
CA GLN A 590 -29.74 -34.05 -12.53
C GLN A 590 -30.83 -33.89 -13.60
N TYR A 591 -30.68 -32.90 -14.48
CA TYR A 591 -31.70 -32.58 -15.47
C TYR A 591 -31.76 -33.59 -16.63
N GLU A 592 -30.63 -34.20 -17.01
CA GLU A 592 -30.60 -35.37 -17.90
C GLU A 592 -31.43 -36.53 -17.32
N TYR A 593 -31.25 -36.83 -16.02
CA TYR A 593 -32.05 -37.85 -15.33
C TYR A 593 -33.51 -37.45 -15.11
N GLU A 594 -33.83 -36.15 -15.19
CA GLU A 594 -35.19 -35.60 -15.23
C GLU A 594 -35.82 -35.56 -16.63
N GLU A 595 -35.12 -36.11 -17.64
CA GLU A 595 -35.62 -36.26 -19.01
C GLU A 595 -35.96 -34.91 -19.67
N PHE A 596 -35.28 -33.82 -19.25
CA PHE A 596 -35.36 -32.54 -19.94
C PHE A 596 -34.60 -32.59 -21.28
N ASP A 597 -35.07 -31.82 -22.27
CA ASP A 597 -34.30 -31.59 -23.49
C ASP A 597 -33.10 -30.67 -23.24
N GLN A 598 -32.10 -30.72 -24.13
CA GLN A 598 -30.83 -30.00 -23.96
C GLN A 598 -31.01 -28.47 -23.85
N ASP A 599 -31.99 -27.89 -24.53
CA ASP A 599 -32.23 -26.45 -24.51
C ASP A 599 -32.85 -26.01 -23.17
N ALA A 600 -33.76 -26.80 -22.62
CA ALA A 600 -34.33 -26.63 -21.30
C ALA A 600 -33.29 -26.81 -20.18
N ILE A 601 -32.39 -27.79 -20.32
CA ILE A 601 -31.25 -28.01 -19.40
C ILE A 601 -30.37 -26.76 -19.35
N ASN A 602 -29.92 -26.29 -20.51
CA ASN A 602 -29.04 -25.12 -20.61
C ASN A 602 -29.68 -23.87 -19.99
N THR A 603 -30.98 -23.65 -20.24
CA THR A 603 -31.72 -22.51 -19.69
C THR A 603 -31.81 -22.57 -18.17
N LYS A 604 -32.17 -23.72 -17.60
CA LYS A 604 -32.29 -23.91 -16.14
C LYS A 604 -30.94 -23.77 -15.42
N ILE A 605 -29.87 -24.28 -16.03
CA ILE A 605 -28.50 -24.12 -15.49
C ILE A 605 -28.13 -22.63 -15.49
N ALA A 606 -28.36 -21.93 -16.60
CA ALA A 606 -28.07 -20.51 -16.69
C ALA A 606 -28.81 -19.71 -15.61
N ASP A 607 -30.09 -20.01 -15.36
CA ASP A 607 -30.89 -19.34 -14.32
C ASP A 607 -30.34 -19.59 -12.90
N GLN A 608 -29.94 -20.83 -12.59
CA GLN A 608 -29.37 -21.20 -11.28
C GLN A 608 -27.99 -20.59 -11.03
N LEU A 609 -27.17 -20.46 -12.08
CA LEU A 609 -25.77 -20.04 -11.97
C LEU A 609 -25.54 -18.54 -12.27
N ASN A 610 -26.56 -17.82 -12.77
CA ASN A 610 -26.46 -16.43 -13.22
C ASN A 610 -25.80 -15.51 -12.17
N SER A 611 -26.24 -15.56 -10.92
CA SER A 611 -25.75 -14.66 -9.86
C SER A 611 -24.26 -14.86 -9.53
N PRO A 612 -23.77 -16.08 -9.21
CA PRO A 612 -22.33 -16.33 -9.05
C PRO A 612 -21.51 -16.00 -10.31
N GLN A 613 -22.06 -16.23 -11.50
CA GLN A 613 -21.37 -15.99 -12.77
C GLN A 613 -21.25 -14.50 -13.10
N ALA A 614 -22.29 -13.71 -12.80
CA ALA A 614 -22.26 -12.25 -12.85
C ALA A 614 -21.27 -11.66 -11.83
N PHE A 615 -21.18 -12.24 -10.63
CA PHE A 615 -20.14 -11.87 -9.66
C PHE A 615 -18.73 -12.16 -10.20
N LEU A 616 -18.50 -13.34 -10.79
CA LEU A 616 -17.21 -13.68 -11.40
C LEU A 616 -16.80 -12.71 -12.51
N LEU A 617 -17.74 -12.32 -13.37
CA LEU A 617 -17.49 -11.35 -14.46
C LEU A 617 -17.18 -9.94 -13.94
N SER A 618 -17.88 -9.51 -12.89
CA SER A 618 -17.68 -8.19 -12.27
C SER A 618 -16.47 -8.14 -11.31
N LEU A 619 -15.96 -9.30 -10.86
CA LEU A 619 -14.83 -9.39 -9.93
C LEU A 619 -13.62 -8.61 -10.42
N GLN A 620 -13.23 -8.76 -11.69
CA GLN A 620 -12.08 -8.08 -12.29
C GLN A 620 -12.20 -6.54 -12.18
N GLN A 621 -13.40 -5.99 -12.35
CA GLN A 621 -13.66 -4.54 -12.31
C GLN A 621 -13.99 -4.01 -10.91
N SER A 622 -14.19 -4.90 -9.93
CA SER A 622 -14.58 -4.51 -8.58
C SER A 622 -13.46 -3.78 -7.81
N SER A 623 -13.85 -2.67 -7.19
CA SER A 623 -13.08 -1.87 -6.24
C SER A 623 -13.52 -2.06 -4.79
N LEU A 624 -14.31 -3.11 -4.52
CA LEU A 624 -14.80 -3.41 -3.16
C LEU A 624 -13.65 -3.87 -2.24
N PRO A 625 -13.76 -3.64 -0.92
CA PRO A 625 -12.80 -4.19 0.03
C PRO A 625 -12.71 -5.73 -0.06
N LEU A 626 -11.52 -6.27 0.20
CA LEU A 626 -11.25 -7.71 0.09
C LEU A 626 -12.16 -8.55 0.99
N GLU A 627 -12.52 -8.05 2.16
CA GLU A 627 -13.48 -8.70 3.06
C GLU A 627 -14.85 -8.88 2.40
N SER A 628 -15.38 -7.84 1.74
CA SER A 628 -16.67 -7.93 1.05
C SER A 628 -16.61 -8.95 -0.08
N LEU A 629 -15.51 -8.99 -0.83
CA LEU A 629 -15.31 -9.99 -1.89
C LEU A 629 -15.26 -11.41 -1.34
N LEU A 630 -14.59 -11.61 -0.20
CA LEU A 630 -14.50 -12.93 0.42
C LEU A 630 -15.80 -13.38 1.07
N LEU A 631 -16.57 -12.46 1.65
CA LEU A 631 -17.91 -12.75 2.14
C LEU A 631 -18.82 -13.18 0.99
N SER A 632 -18.82 -12.43 -0.11
CA SER A 632 -19.55 -12.79 -1.33
C SER A 632 -19.08 -14.15 -1.86
N LYS A 633 -17.76 -14.40 -1.94
CA LYS A 633 -17.20 -15.69 -2.33
C LYS A 633 -17.77 -16.81 -1.47
N ASN A 634 -17.67 -16.71 -0.15
CA ASN A 634 -18.10 -17.77 0.77
C ASN A 634 -19.61 -18.02 0.65
N ASN A 635 -20.41 -16.97 0.51
CA ASN A 635 -21.85 -17.09 0.27
C ASN A 635 -22.15 -17.85 -1.03
N PHE A 636 -21.46 -17.51 -2.13
CA PHE A 636 -21.65 -18.22 -3.40
C PHE A 636 -21.15 -19.67 -3.33
N LEU A 637 -20.01 -19.95 -2.68
CA LEU A 637 -19.53 -21.32 -2.50
C LEU A 637 -20.52 -22.17 -1.70
N LEU A 638 -21.13 -21.61 -0.65
CA LEU A 638 -22.18 -22.29 0.11
C LEU A 638 -23.42 -22.57 -0.74
N GLN A 639 -23.88 -21.58 -1.52
CA GLN A 639 -25.01 -21.74 -2.44
C GLN A 639 -24.73 -22.84 -3.49
N LEU A 640 -23.56 -22.80 -4.12
CA LEU A 640 -23.15 -23.77 -5.14
C LEU A 640 -23.04 -25.20 -4.56
N SER A 641 -22.50 -25.34 -3.35
CA SER A 641 -22.43 -26.62 -2.64
C SER A 641 -23.81 -27.17 -2.26
N ASP A 642 -24.74 -26.30 -1.86
CA ASP A 642 -26.12 -26.66 -1.55
C ASP A 642 -26.86 -27.15 -2.80
N ILE A 643 -26.63 -26.51 -3.96
CA ILE A 643 -27.15 -27.00 -5.25
C ILE A 643 -26.66 -28.41 -5.56
N ILE A 644 -25.34 -28.68 -5.46
CA ILE A 644 -24.77 -30.03 -5.68
C ILE A 644 -25.43 -31.06 -4.74
N THR A 645 -25.63 -30.68 -3.47
CA THR A 645 -26.24 -31.56 -2.47
C THR A 645 -27.69 -31.90 -2.85
N ARG A 646 -28.48 -30.90 -3.29
CA ARG A 646 -29.84 -31.11 -3.78
C ARG A 646 -29.88 -31.99 -5.03
N SER A 647 -28.97 -31.77 -5.99
CA SER A 647 -28.87 -32.62 -7.19
C SER A 647 -28.62 -34.09 -6.83
N LYS A 648 -27.73 -34.35 -5.86
CA LYS A 648 -27.49 -35.72 -5.35
C LYS A 648 -28.71 -36.32 -4.67
N ILE A 649 -29.49 -35.53 -3.91
CA ILE A 649 -30.72 -36.01 -3.25
C ILE A 649 -31.75 -36.44 -4.30
N VAL A 650 -32.03 -35.58 -5.28
CA VAL A 650 -32.96 -35.89 -6.39
C VAL A 650 -32.52 -37.16 -7.12
N PHE A 651 -31.22 -37.27 -7.38
CA PHE A 651 -30.65 -38.42 -8.04
C PHE A 651 -30.78 -39.72 -7.21
N LYS A 652 -30.54 -39.67 -5.89
CA LYS A 652 -30.79 -40.81 -4.96
C LYS A 652 -32.25 -41.23 -4.92
N GLU A 653 -33.18 -40.27 -4.89
CA GLU A 653 -34.61 -40.56 -4.88
C GLU A 653 -35.03 -41.36 -6.11
N LYS A 654 -34.51 -41.01 -7.29
CA LYS A 654 -34.77 -41.76 -8.53
C LYS A 654 -34.11 -43.14 -8.56
N LEU A 655 -32.86 -43.23 -8.10
CA LEU A 655 -32.14 -44.52 -8.04
C LEU A 655 -32.75 -45.51 -7.05
N SER A 656 -33.36 -45.01 -5.97
CA SER A 656 -33.90 -45.84 -4.88
C SER A 656 -34.86 -46.92 -5.38
N LYS A 657 -35.67 -46.63 -6.41
CA LYS A 657 -36.61 -47.59 -7.01
C LYS A 657 -35.89 -48.81 -7.59
N HIS A 658 -34.85 -48.58 -8.39
CA HIS A 658 -34.06 -49.63 -9.05
C HIS A 658 -33.26 -50.46 -8.04
N LEU A 659 -32.67 -49.80 -7.04
CA LEU A 659 -31.92 -50.46 -5.96
C LEU A 659 -32.83 -51.30 -5.07
N THR A 660 -34.06 -50.86 -4.83
CA THR A 660 -35.04 -51.62 -4.03
C THR A 660 -35.38 -52.94 -4.72
N THR A 661 -35.59 -52.95 -6.04
CA THR A 661 -35.85 -54.17 -6.81
C THR A 661 -34.69 -55.18 -6.70
N ILE A 662 -33.45 -54.75 -6.94
CA ILE A 662 -32.28 -55.63 -6.81
C ILE A 662 -32.11 -56.15 -5.36
N THR A 663 -32.34 -55.29 -4.37
CA THR A 663 -32.25 -55.68 -2.96
C THR A 663 -33.28 -56.75 -2.61
N GLN A 664 -34.51 -56.62 -3.10
CA GLN A 664 -35.55 -57.64 -2.93
C GLN A 664 -35.18 -58.97 -3.61
N GLU A 665 -34.64 -58.94 -4.82
CA GLU A 665 -34.19 -60.14 -5.53
C GLU A 665 -33.02 -60.84 -4.83
N PHE A 666 -32.07 -60.07 -4.29
CA PHE A 666 -30.94 -60.62 -3.54
C PHE A 666 -31.40 -61.31 -2.24
N HIS A 667 -32.33 -60.70 -1.50
CA HIS A 667 -32.82 -61.22 -0.20
C HIS A 667 -33.98 -62.22 -0.30
N SER A 668 -34.39 -62.61 -1.51
CA SER A 668 -35.39 -63.68 -1.70
C SER A 668 -34.99 -64.92 -0.88
N PRO A 669 -35.92 -65.50 -0.08
CA PRO A 669 -35.60 -66.44 1.00
C PRO A 669 -34.72 -67.59 0.52
N LEU A 670 -33.69 -67.94 1.28
CA LEU A 670 -32.84 -69.12 1.04
C LEU A 670 -33.68 -70.40 1.23
N SER A 671 -33.61 -71.32 0.26
CA SER A 671 -34.25 -72.64 0.41
C SER A 671 -33.50 -73.50 1.41
N THR A 672 -34.16 -74.57 1.86
CA THR A 672 -33.67 -75.64 2.74
C THR A 672 -32.21 -76.05 2.47
N PRO A 673 -31.45 -76.42 3.52
CA PRO A 673 -30.07 -76.84 3.38
C PRO A 673 -29.92 -78.00 2.39
N LEU A 674 -28.99 -77.85 1.44
CA LEU A 674 -28.69 -78.87 0.45
C LEU A 674 -27.93 -80.04 1.09
N THR A 675 -28.32 -81.26 0.73
CA THR A 675 -27.67 -82.49 1.17
C THR A 675 -26.28 -82.63 0.54
N ASP A 676 -25.39 -83.41 1.17
CA ASP A 676 -24.02 -83.60 0.68
C ASP A 676 -23.94 -84.28 -0.69
N ASN A 677 -24.98 -85.05 -1.05
CA ASN A 677 -25.05 -85.77 -2.32
C ASN A 677 -25.47 -84.88 -3.51
N ASN A 678 -25.77 -83.60 -3.26
CA ASN A 678 -26.15 -82.67 -4.31
C ASN A 678 -24.91 -82.11 -5.03
N PRO A 679 -24.72 -82.39 -6.34
CA PRO A 679 -23.54 -81.95 -7.06
C PRO A 679 -23.48 -80.43 -7.24
N PHE A 680 -24.59 -79.71 -7.03
CA PHE A 680 -24.63 -78.24 -7.12
C PHE A 680 -24.26 -77.55 -5.81
N LYS A 681 -24.07 -78.26 -4.68
CA LYS A 681 -23.82 -77.64 -3.36
C LYS A 681 -22.67 -76.63 -3.38
N ALA A 682 -21.51 -77.02 -3.91
CA ALA A 682 -20.35 -76.12 -4.03
C ALA A 682 -20.62 -74.96 -5.02
N SER A 683 -21.28 -75.22 -6.14
CA SER A 683 -21.59 -74.20 -7.15
C SER A 683 -22.62 -73.17 -6.65
N VAL A 684 -23.58 -73.58 -5.82
CA VAL A 684 -24.52 -72.66 -5.16
C VAL A 684 -23.78 -71.76 -4.18
N GLN A 685 -22.91 -72.31 -3.34
CA GLN A 685 -22.09 -71.52 -2.40
C GLN A 685 -21.18 -70.51 -3.12
N GLU A 686 -20.54 -70.93 -4.21
CA GLU A 686 -19.71 -70.04 -5.05
C GLU A 686 -20.55 -68.90 -5.64
N LYS A 687 -21.71 -69.22 -6.24
CA LYS A 687 -22.58 -68.21 -6.84
C LYS A 687 -23.28 -67.30 -5.83
N GLU A 688 -23.56 -67.79 -4.63
CA GLU A 688 -24.01 -66.96 -3.50
C GLU A 688 -22.94 -65.97 -3.07
N LYS A 689 -21.68 -66.43 -2.98
CA LYS A 689 -20.55 -65.56 -2.68
C LYS A 689 -20.32 -64.52 -3.76
N ASP A 690 -20.30 -64.90 -5.04
CA ASP A 690 -20.14 -63.98 -6.18
C ASP A 690 -21.23 -62.90 -6.19
N ALA A 691 -22.49 -63.30 -5.98
CA ALA A 691 -23.61 -62.37 -5.89
C ALA A 691 -23.50 -61.45 -4.66
N SER A 692 -23.06 -61.97 -3.51
CA SER A 692 -22.86 -61.18 -2.29
C SER A 692 -21.74 -60.15 -2.45
N ASP A 693 -20.59 -60.55 -3.01
CA ASP A 693 -19.45 -59.66 -3.26
C ASP A 693 -19.82 -58.56 -4.27
N ALA A 694 -20.57 -58.90 -5.32
CA ALA A 694 -21.09 -57.93 -6.28
C ALA A 694 -22.08 -56.95 -5.63
N PHE A 695 -23.03 -57.45 -4.82
CA PHE A 695 -24.00 -56.62 -4.13
C PHE A 695 -23.34 -55.67 -3.12
N GLN A 696 -22.34 -56.14 -2.36
CA GLN A 696 -21.56 -55.29 -1.45
C GLN A 696 -20.84 -54.16 -2.19
N LYS A 697 -20.27 -54.43 -3.38
CA LYS A 697 -19.65 -53.39 -4.22
C LYS A 697 -20.66 -52.34 -4.68
N LEU A 698 -21.88 -52.75 -5.04
CA LEU A 698 -22.97 -51.85 -5.40
C LEU A 698 -23.38 -50.96 -4.22
N THR A 699 -23.58 -51.54 -3.04
CA THR A 699 -23.92 -50.80 -1.81
C THR A 699 -22.81 -49.81 -1.44
N ALA A 700 -21.54 -50.22 -1.51
CA ALA A 700 -20.41 -49.35 -1.24
C ALA A 700 -20.33 -48.17 -2.22
N LEU A 701 -20.54 -48.42 -3.53
CA LEU A 701 -20.56 -47.37 -4.53
C LEU A 701 -21.73 -46.39 -4.31
N TYR A 702 -22.91 -46.91 -3.97
CA TYR A 702 -24.10 -46.10 -3.65
C TYR A 702 -23.85 -45.13 -2.48
N HIS A 703 -23.24 -45.61 -1.39
CA HIS A 703 -22.89 -44.75 -0.25
C HIS A 703 -21.78 -43.73 -0.57
N ALA A 704 -20.89 -44.02 -1.54
CA ALA A 704 -19.85 -43.10 -1.96
C ALA A 704 -20.39 -41.87 -2.74
N LEU A 705 -21.66 -41.88 -3.16
CA LEU A 705 -22.29 -40.75 -3.87
C LEU A 705 -22.24 -39.43 -3.08
N ASP A 706 -22.43 -39.49 -1.75
CA ASP A 706 -22.43 -38.29 -0.91
C ASP A 706 -21.08 -37.56 -0.96
N ALA A 707 -19.99 -38.33 -0.99
CA ALA A 707 -18.62 -37.83 -1.05
C ALA A 707 -18.13 -37.50 -2.48
N THR A 708 -18.88 -37.86 -3.51
CA THR A 708 -18.50 -37.64 -4.92
C THR A 708 -18.67 -36.17 -5.30
N ARG A 709 -17.68 -35.55 -5.96
CA ARG A 709 -17.79 -34.16 -6.41
C ARG A 709 -18.73 -34.05 -7.61
N GLY A 710 -19.30 -32.87 -7.86
CA GLY A 710 -20.27 -32.66 -8.94
C GLY A 710 -19.73 -33.03 -10.32
N LYS A 711 -18.49 -32.63 -10.62
CA LYS A 711 -17.76 -32.93 -11.85
C LYS A 711 -17.47 -34.42 -12.05
N ASP A 712 -17.39 -35.19 -10.96
CA ASP A 712 -17.09 -36.62 -10.97
C ASP A 712 -18.36 -37.47 -11.02
N LEU A 713 -19.55 -36.85 -10.95
CA LEU A 713 -20.83 -37.56 -10.94
C LEU A 713 -21.05 -38.35 -12.24
N LYS A 714 -20.61 -37.86 -13.39
CA LYS A 714 -20.78 -38.55 -14.68
C LYS A 714 -20.06 -39.90 -14.69
N ASP A 715 -18.80 -39.90 -14.23
CA ASP A 715 -18.00 -41.11 -14.12
C ASP A 715 -18.50 -42.04 -13.00
N TRP A 716 -19.07 -41.46 -11.94
CA TRP A 716 -19.74 -42.23 -10.90
C TRP A 716 -21.00 -42.94 -11.45
N VAL A 717 -21.83 -42.25 -12.25
CA VAL A 717 -23.03 -42.82 -12.88
C VAL A 717 -22.67 -44.01 -13.77
N LYS A 718 -21.67 -43.83 -14.64
CA LYS A 718 -21.20 -44.90 -15.51
C LYS A 718 -20.74 -46.14 -14.72
N ARG A 719 -19.99 -45.93 -13.64
CA ARG A 719 -19.56 -47.03 -12.75
C ARG A 719 -20.75 -47.70 -12.04
N LEU A 720 -21.77 -46.93 -11.69
CA LEU A 720 -22.99 -47.48 -11.09
C LEU A 720 -23.69 -48.41 -12.08
N GLU A 721 -23.87 -47.97 -13.33
CA GLU A 721 -24.49 -48.78 -14.40
C GLU A 721 -23.72 -50.08 -14.65
N ASP A 722 -22.39 -50.00 -14.74
CA ASP A 722 -21.53 -51.17 -14.92
C ASP A 722 -21.69 -52.18 -13.77
N ILE A 723 -21.62 -51.72 -12.52
CA ILE A 723 -21.78 -52.61 -11.34
C ILE A 723 -23.22 -53.14 -11.24
N PHE A 724 -24.22 -52.32 -11.54
CA PHE A 724 -25.62 -52.71 -11.51
C PHE A 724 -25.88 -53.88 -12.46
N ASN A 725 -25.37 -53.81 -13.70
CA ASN A 725 -25.46 -54.88 -14.69
C ASN A 725 -24.76 -56.17 -14.20
N VAL A 726 -23.59 -56.04 -13.57
CA VAL A 726 -22.87 -57.18 -12.99
C VAL A 726 -23.68 -57.84 -11.88
N VAL A 727 -24.29 -57.06 -10.98
CA VAL A 727 -25.11 -57.59 -9.87
C VAL A 727 -26.33 -58.34 -10.41
N GLN A 728 -27.05 -57.78 -11.38
CA GLN A 728 -28.21 -58.45 -11.98
C GLN A 728 -27.83 -59.79 -12.58
N GLU A 729 -26.73 -59.86 -13.33
CA GLU A 729 -26.28 -61.10 -13.94
C GLU A 729 -25.84 -62.13 -12.89
N GLN A 730 -25.15 -61.74 -11.82
CA GLN A 730 -24.76 -62.65 -10.75
C GLN A 730 -25.95 -63.18 -9.96
N ILE A 731 -26.94 -62.33 -9.65
CA ILE A 731 -28.19 -62.76 -8.98
C ILE A 731 -28.95 -63.75 -9.87
N LYS A 732 -29.04 -63.48 -11.18
CA LYS A 732 -29.67 -64.38 -12.15
C LYS A 732 -28.99 -65.74 -12.20
N GLN A 733 -27.65 -65.78 -12.30
CA GLN A 733 -26.88 -67.02 -12.30
C GLN A 733 -27.02 -67.81 -10.99
N ARG A 734 -27.00 -67.11 -9.84
CA ARG A 734 -27.27 -67.70 -8.52
C ARG A 734 -28.63 -68.37 -8.48
N ASN A 735 -29.69 -67.65 -8.89
CA ASN A 735 -31.06 -68.17 -8.87
C ASN A 735 -31.21 -69.38 -9.80
N GLN A 736 -30.66 -69.33 -11.02
CA GLN A 736 -30.68 -70.46 -11.96
C GLN A 736 -29.94 -71.70 -11.42
N THR A 737 -28.79 -71.51 -10.78
CA THR A 737 -28.02 -72.62 -10.18
C THR A 737 -28.76 -73.23 -9.00
N ARG A 738 -29.42 -72.38 -8.21
CA ARG A 738 -30.26 -72.79 -7.09
C ARG A 738 -31.48 -73.59 -7.55
N ASP A 739 -32.18 -73.17 -8.60
CA ASP A 739 -33.35 -73.90 -9.13
C ASP A 739 -32.95 -75.32 -9.57
N LYS A 740 -31.79 -75.47 -10.21
CA LYS A 740 -31.23 -76.79 -10.58
C LYS A 740 -30.85 -77.62 -9.35
N ALA A 741 -30.28 -76.99 -8.31
CA ALA A 741 -29.95 -77.69 -7.08
C ALA A 741 -31.19 -78.22 -6.36
N LEU A 742 -32.28 -77.44 -6.33
CA LEU A 742 -33.56 -77.86 -5.76
C LEU A 742 -34.18 -79.03 -6.49
N GLU A 743 -34.06 -79.07 -7.82
CA GLU A 743 -34.49 -80.23 -8.60
C GLU A 743 -33.71 -81.49 -8.23
N ILE A 744 -32.41 -81.41 -7.95
CA ILE A 744 -31.64 -82.57 -7.44
C ILE A 744 -32.10 -82.98 -6.04
N GLU A 745 -32.34 -82.05 -5.11
CA GLU A 745 -32.85 -82.41 -3.78
C GLU A 745 -34.18 -83.16 -3.88
N ARG A 746 -35.07 -82.71 -4.76
CA ARG A 746 -36.34 -83.39 -5.03
C ARG A 746 -36.11 -84.81 -5.56
N ARG A 747 -35.16 -85.00 -6.48
CA ARG A 747 -34.80 -86.33 -7.02
C ARG A 747 -34.21 -87.25 -5.96
N LEU A 748 -33.33 -86.73 -5.10
CA LEU A 748 -32.74 -87.48 -3.98
C LEU A 748 -33.82 -87.95 -3.00
N GLN A 749 -34.88 -87.16 -2.80
CA GLN A 749 -36.04 -87.52 -1.96
C GLN A 749 -37.06 -88.39 -2.69
N SER A 750 -36.88 -88.68 -3.98
CA SER A 750 -37.85 -89.46 -4.74
C SER A 750 -37.94 -90.90 -4.21
N PRO A 751 -39.15 -91.48 -4.09
CA PRO A 751 -39.31 -92.85 -3.63
C PRO A 751 -38.54 -93.88 -4.45
N ALA A 752 -38.46 -93.68 -5.79
CA ALA A 752 -37.71 -94.56 -6.68
C ALA A 752 -36.21 -94.55 -6.39
N TYR A 753 -35.63 -93.37 -6.16
CA TYR A 753 -34.21 -93.24 -5.82
C TYR A 753 -33.89 -93.89 -4.47
N GLN A 754 -34.71 -93.61 -3.45
CA GLN A 754 -34.55 -94.23 -2.13
C GLN A 754 -34.64 -95.75 -2.20
N THR A 755 -35.55 -96.28 -3.02
CA THR A 755 -35.66 -97.73 -3.25
C THR A 755 -34.41 -98.30 -3.93
N SER A 756 -33.80 -97.58 -4.87
CA SER A 756 -32.53 -97.96 -5.50
C SER A 756 -31.37 -97.98 -4.49
N ILE A 757 -31.33 -97.01 -3.57
CA ILE A 757 -30.35 -96.98 -2.48
C ILE A 757 -30.48 -98.23 -1.58
N THR A 758 -31.70 -98.59 -1.19
CA THR A 758 -31.94 -99.83 -0.42
C THR A 758 -31.49 -101.08 -1.18
N ALA A 759 -31.64 -101.12 -2.51
CA ALA A 759 -31.13 -102.20 -3.34
C ALA A 759 -29.58 -102.27 -3.34
N LEU A 760 -28.91 -101.12 -3.44
CA LEU A 760 -27.45 -101.02 -3.35
C LEU A 760 -26.91 -101.45 -1.97
N GLU A 761 -27.57 -101.03 -0.89
CA GLU A 761 -27.23 -101.44 0.48
C GLU A 761 -27.34 -102.96 0.63
N THR A 762 -28.44 -103.56 0.16
CA THR A 762 -28.63 -105.02 0.21
C THR A 762 -27.54 -105.77 -0.57
N LEU A 763 -27.18 -105.28 -1.76
CA LEU A 763 -26.09 -105.86 -2.56
C LEU A 763 -24.75 -105.76 -1.83
N SER A 764 -24.48 -104.63 -1.16
CA SER A 764 -23.26 -104.39 -0.39
C SER A 764 -23.14 -105.30 0.83
N GLU A 765 -24.23 -105.47 1.58
CA GLU A 765 -24.29 -106.36 2.74
C GLU A 765 -24.05 -107.81 2.35
N GLU A 766 -24.68 -108.29 1.27
CA GLU A 766 -24.50 -109.64 0.77
C GLU A 766 -23.09 -109.88 0.20
N PHE A 767 -22.52 -108.89 -0.50
CA PHE A 767 -21.13 -108.94 -0.95
C PHE A 767 -20.18 -109.08 0.24
N LEU A 768 -20.33 -108.24 1.27
CA LEU A 768 -19.50 -108.27 2.47
C LEU A 768 -19.65 -109.58 3.25
N ARG A 769 -20.86 -110.12 3.36
CA ARG A 769 -21.13 -111.39 4.03
C ARG A 769 -20.37 -112.54 3.39
N ILE A 770 -20.49 -112.70 2.06
CA ILE A 770 -19.77 -113.75 1.31
C ILE A 770 -18.27 -113.56 1.45
N LEU A 771 -17.79 -112.31 1.34
CA LEU A 771 -16.37 -112.00 1.47
C LEU A 771 -15.84 -112.40 2.86
N LYS A 772 -16.53 -112.07 3.95
CA LYS A 772 -16.17 -112.46 5.33
C LYS A 772 -16.18 -113.98 5.53
N GLU A 773 -17.19 -114.67 5.00
CA GLU A 773 -17.41 -116.10 5.21
C GLU A 773 -16.36 -116.98 4.49
N TYR A 774 -15.98 -116.62 3.25
CA TYR A 774 -15.20 -117.51 2.39
C TYR A 774 -13.73 -117.11 2.21
N THR A 775 -13.33 -115.86 2.52
CA THR A 775 -11.92 -115.43 2.42
C THR A 775 -10.94 -116.27 3.25
N PRO A 776 -11.23 -116.66 4.52
CA PRO A 776 -10.32 -117.51 5.31
C PRO A 776 -10.05 -118.87 4.64
N ALA A 777 -11.07 -119.46 4.03
CA ALA A 777 -10.94 -120.73 3.33
C ALA A 777 -10.13 -120.59 2.03
N ALA A 778 -10.33 -119.50 1.28
CA ALA A 778 -9.57 -119.21 0.07
C ALA A 778 -8.08 -118.97 0.35
N LEU A 779 -7.74 -118.30 1.46
CA LEU A 779 -6.36 -118.12 1.92
C LEU A 779 -5.69 -119.45 2.28
N THR A 780 -6.45 -120.40 2.84
CA THR A 780 -5.91 -121.74 3.14
C THR A 780 -5.59 -122.51 1.86
N GLN A 781 -6.38 -122.32 0.79
CA GLN A 781 -6.19 -122.98 -0.51
C GLN A 781 -5.13 -122.29 -1.39
N HIS A 782 -4.91 -121.00 -1.18
CA HIS A 782 -3.97 -120.17 -1.95
C HIS A 782 -3.15 -119.27 -1.02
N PRO A 783 -2.27 -119.84 -0.17
CA PRO A 783 -1.55 -119.10 0.88
C PRO A 783 -0.59 -118.05 0.31
N ASP A 784 -0.03 -118.27 -0.88
CA ASP A 784 0.95 -117.40 -1.52
C ASP A 784 0.32 -116.27 -2.36
N ASN A 785 -1.00 -116.08 -2.32
CA ASN A 785 -1.66 -115.04 -3.10
C ASN A 785 -1.70 -113.70 -2.34
N PRO A 786 -0.88 -112.69 -2.72
CA PRO A 786 -0.78 -111.42 -1.98
C PRO A 786 -2.08 -110.60 -2.02
N GLU A 787 -2.86 -110.71 -3.10
CA GLU A 787 -4.12 -109.98 -3.25
C GLU A 787 -5.20 -110.52 -2.30
N LEU A 788 -5.25 -111.84 -2.08
CA LEU A 788 -6.15 -112.44 -1.09
C LEU A 788 -5.78 -112.06 0.34
N GLN A 789 -4.49 -111.92 0.63
CA GLN A 789 -4.01 -111.45 1.94
C GLN A 789 -4.40 -109.99 2.18
N GLN A 790 -4.32 -109.14 1.15
CA GLN A 790 -4.81 -107.76 1.20
C GLN A 790 -6.32 -107.70 1.42
N VAL A 791 -7.11 -108.50 0.68
CA VAL A 791 -8.57 -108.59 0.86
C VAL A 791 -8.92 -108.96 2.31
N TYR A 792 -8.26 -109.99 2.86
CA TYR A 792 -8.46 -110.41 4.24
C TYR A 792 -8.09 -109.31 5.25
N ALA A 793 -6.96 -108.62 5.05
CA ALA A 793 -6.57 -107.50 5.89
C ALA A 793 -7.62 -106.38 5.89
N SER A 794 -8.15 -105.99 4.72
CA SER A 794 -9.16 -104.93 4.59
C SER A 794 -10.47 -105.25 5.30
N ILE A 795 -10.88 -106.52 5.31
CA ILE A 795 -12.11 -106.98 5.99
C ILE A 795 -11.93 -107.04 7.51
N THR A 796 -10.73 -107.40 7.98
CA THR A 796 -10.47 -107.62 9.41
C THR A 796 -10.26 -106.32 10.18
N HIS A 797 -9.90 -105.23 9.50
CA HIS A 797 -9.67 -103.90 10.09
C HIS A 797 -10.85 -102.92 9.87
N ASP A 798 -12.03 -103.41 9.49
CA ASP A 798 -13.23 -102.62 9.17
C ASP A 798 -13.04 -101.49 8.12
N ASN A 799 -11.96 -101.54 7.34
CA ASN A 799 -11.71 -100.64 6.20
C ASN A 799 -12.33 -101.18 4.89
N PHE A 800 -13.51 -101.80 4.98
CA PHE A 800 -14.15 -102.39 3.82
C PHE A 800 -14.85 -101.32 2.97
N ASP A 801 -14.46 -101.24 1.70
CA ASP A 801 -15.14 -100.43 0.69
C ASP A 801 -15.47 -101.32 -0.53
N ILE A 802 -16.75 -101.40 -0.89
CA ILE A 802 -17.21 -102.14 -2.07
C ILE A 802 -16.75 -101.48 -3.38
N HIS A 803 -16.45 -100.17 -3.36
CA HIS A 803 -15.99 -99.39 -4.52
C HIS A 803 -14.51 -99.60 -4.86
N ASN A 804 -13.76 -100.37 -4.07
CA ASN A 804 -12.39 -100.74 -4.41
C ASN A 804 -12.31 -101.43 -5.78
N ASP A 805 -11.15 -101.33 -6.44
CA ASP A 805 -10.87 -101.97 -7.73
C ASP A 805 -10.64 -103.48 -7.58
N TRP A 806 -11.70 -104.20 -7.25
CA TRP A 806 -11.67 -105.64 -7.09
C TRP A 806 -11.44 -106.34 -8.42
N GLN A 807 -10.35 -107.08 -8.54
CA GLN A 807 -10.08 -107.90 -9.72
C GLN A 807 -10.94 -109.16 -9.71
N LYS A 808 -11.56 -109.46 -10.87
CA LYS A 808 -12.38 -110.67 -11.05
C LYS A 808 -11.63 -111.94 -10.67
N GLY A 809 -10.37 -112.08 -11.09
CA GLY A 809 -9.57 -113.28 -10.81
C GLY A 809 -9.29 -113.51 -9.32
N THR A 810 -9.26 -112.45 -8.51
CA THR A 810 -9.08 -112.53 -7.06
C THR A 810 -10.40 -112.86 -6.37
N LEU A 811 -11.49 -112.20 -6.77
CA LEU A 811 -12.83 -112.46 -6.24
C LEU A 811 -13.30 -113.89 -6.56
N ASP A 812 -13.07 -114.37 -7.79
CA ASP A 812 -13.45 -115.73 -8.22
C ASP A 812 -12.73 -116.82 -7.41
N LYS A 813 -11.51 -116.55 -6.89
CA LYS A 813 -10.79 -117.47 -5.98
C LYS A 813 -11.42 -117.54 -4.59
N ILE A 814 -12.15 -116.51 -4.17
CA ILE A 814 -12.92 -116.50 -2.91
C ILE A 814 -14.27 -117.16 -3.17
N ASP A 815 -15.03 -116.54 -4.06
CA ASP A 815 -16.35 -116.98 -4.48
C ASP A 815 -16.75 -116.24 -5.77
N SER A 816 -17.10 -117.00 -6.83
CA SER A 816 -17.47 -116.46 -8.13
C SER A 816 -18.70 -115.52 -8.11
N ARG A 817 -19.48 -115.54 -7.03
CA ARG A 817 -20.68 -114.69 -6.88
C ARG A 817 -20.32 -113.24 -6.59
N LEU A 818 -19.17 -112.99 -5.95
CA LEU A 818 -18.74 -111.66 -5.54
C LEU A 818 -18.64 -110.70 -6.73
N PHE A 819 -18.03 -111.14 -7.84
CA PHE A 819 -17.91 -110.29 -9.02
C PHE A 819 -19.26 -109.96 -9.66
N VAL A 820 -20.22 -110.89 -9.61
CA VAL A 820 -21.58 -110.67 -10.12
C VAL A 820 -22.32 -109.64 -9.27
N LEU A 821 -22.25 -109.74 -7.94
CA LEU A 821 -22.85 -108.76 -7.02
C LEU A 821 -22.23 -107.37 -7.18
N LEU A 822 -20.92 -107.29 -7.36
CA LEU A 822 -20.22 -106.03 -7.64
C LEU A 822 -20.64 -105.43 -8.98
N SER A 823 -20.84 -106.24 -10.02
CA SER A 823 -21.33 -105.77 -11.32
C SER A 823 -22.76 -105.23 -11.21
N MET A 824 -23.64 -105.93 -10.49
CA MET A 824 -25.00 -105.45 -10.21
C MET A 824 -24.95 -104.11 -9.47
N HIS A 825 -24.17 -104.02 -8.40
CA HIS A 825 -23.99 -102.80 -7.62
C HIS A 825 -23.55 -101.62 -8.50
N ARG A 826 -22.50 -101.81 -9.32
CA ARG A 826 -21.99 -100.78 -10.23
C ARG A 826 -23.03 -100.28 -11.23
N GLU A 827 -23.90 -101.16 -11.73
CA GLU A 827 -24.94 -100.76 -12.68
C GLU A 827 -26.07 -99.94 -12.04
N PHE A 828 -26.52 -100.32 -10.83
CA PHE A 828 -27.49 -99.52 -10.06
C PHE A 828 -26.91 -98.17 -9.66
N GLU A 829 -25.65 -98.16 -9.21
CA GLU A 829 -24.92 -96.95 -8.84
C GLU A 829 -24.73 -96.01 -10.05
N GLN A 830 -24.35 -96.55 -11.21
CA GLN A 830 -24.21 -95.76 -12.44
C GLN A 830 -25.54 -95.09 -12.84
N LEU A 831 -26.66 -95.82 -12.74
CA LEU A 831 -27.99 -95.28 -13.02
C LEU A 831 -28.37 -94.17 -12.03
N ASN A 832 -28.13 -94.38 -10.73
CA ASN A 832 -28.34 -93.35 -9.70
C ASN A 832 -27.52 -92.10 -10.01
N ASN A 833 -26.22 -92.26 -10.31
CA ASN A 833 -25.33 -91.16 -10.65
C ASN A 833 -25.76 -90.41 -11.91
N GLN A 834 -26.35 -91.08 -12.91
CA GLN A 834 -26.92 -90.42 -14.08
C GLN A 834 -28.17 -89.59 -13.75
N TYR A 835 -28.97 -90.05 -12.80
CA TYR A 835 -30.22 -89.40 -12.40
C TYR A 835 -30.00 -88.14 -11.53
N ILE A 836 -29.01 -88.17 -10.64
CA ILE A 836 -28.66 -87.04 -9.76
C ILE A 836 -27.51 -86.16 -10.28
N ASN A 837 -27.20 -86.21 -11.59
CA ASN A 837 -26.10 -85.42 -12.17
C ASN A 837 -26.47 -83.95 -12.47
N LYS A 838 -25.44 -83.13 -12.72
CA LYS A 838 -25.59 -81.71 -13.09
C LYS A 838 -26.33 -81.45 -14.40
N ASN A 839 -26.43 -82.44 -15.28
CA ASN A 839 -26.99 -82.25 -16.61
C ASN A 839 -28.51 -82.44 -16.66
N LEU A 840 -29.12 -83.00 -15.61
CA LEU A 840 -30.57 -83.18 -15.43
C LEU A 840 -31.30 -83.92 -16.57
N PHE A 841 -30.58 -84.61 -17.46
CA PHE A 841 -31.13 -85.22 -18.67
C PHE A 841 -32.06 -86.42 -18.40
N CYS A 842 -31.88 -87.11 -17.28
CA CYS A 842 -32.73 -88.24 -16.91
C CYS A 842 -33.98 -87.72 -16.19
N SER A 843 -35.17 -88.01 -16.75
CA SER A 843 -36.45 -87.67 -16.11
C SER A 843 -36.85 -88.74 -15.10
N ASP A 844 -37.74 -88.42 -14.16
CA ASP A 844 -38.27 -89.39 -13.17
C ASP A 844 -38.86 -90.63 -13.84
N ALA A 845 -39.58 -90.45 -14.95
CA ALA A 845 -40.18 -91.55 -15.69
C ALA A 845 -39.12 -92.44 -16.35
N THR A 846 -38.10 -91.83 -16.96
CA THR A 846 -36.98 -92.56 -17.59
C THR A 846 -36.18 -93.33 -16.54
N TYR A 847 -35.88 -92.69 -15.40
CA TYR A 847 -35.16 -93.31 -14.31
C TYR A 847 -35.94 -94.48 -13.71
N LEU A 848 -37.24 -94.32 -13.46
CA LEU A 848 -38.10 -95.39 -12.94
C LEU A 848 -38.18 -96.59 -13.88
N ASP A 849 -38.33 -96.36 -15.19
CA ASP A 849 -38.36 -97.42 -16.20
C ASP A 849 -37.02 -98.15 -16.29
N GLU A 850 -35.90 -97.42 -16.35
CA GLU A 850 -34.57 -98.02 -16.39
C GLU A 850 -34.25 -98.78 -15.09
N LEU A 851 -34.63 -98.23 -13.93
CA LEU A 851 -34.43 -98.88 -12.63
C LEU A 851 -35.24 -100.17 -12.55
N THR A 852 -36.50 -100.15 -13.00
CA THR A 852 -37.36 -101.34 -13.06
C THR A 852 -36.76 -102.39 -13.99
N LYS A 853 -36.27 -101.99 -15.17
CA LYS A 853 -35.57 -102.89 -16.10
C LYS A 853 -34.31 -103.49 -15.50
N LYS A 854 -33.51 -102.72 -14.74
CA LYS A 854 -32.32 -103.23 -14.05
C LYS A 854 -32.67 -104.23 -12.95
N VAL A 855 -33.73 -103.97 -12.18
CA VAL A 855 -34.27 -104.90 -11.19
C VAL A 855 -34.74 -106.19 -11.86
N GLU A 856 -35.52 -106.11 -12.94
CA GLU A 856 -35.95 -107.30 -13.68
C GLU A 856 -34.78 -108.03 -14.33
N MET A 857 -33.79 -107.34 -14.89
CA MET A 857 -32.64 -107.97 -15.54
C MET A 857 -31.76 -108.72 -14.55
N HIS A 858 -31.43 -108.10 -13.43
CA HIS A 858 -30.48 -108.67 -12.45
C HIS A 858 -31.13 -109.60 -11.46
N LEU A 859 -32.37 -109.30 -11.03
CA LEU A 859 -33.05 -110.04 -9.98
C LEU A 859 -34.06 -111.08 -10.50
N ASP A 860 -34.21 -111.20 -11.82
CA ASP A 860 -34.94 -112.33 -12.40
C ASP A 860 -34.23 -113.66 -12.12
N ASN A 861 -35.05 -114.70 -11.94
CA ASN A 861 -34.64 -116.04 -11.58
C ASN A 861 -33.70 -116.66 -12.63
N SER A 862 -33.64 -116.09 -13.84
CA SER A 862 -32.69 -116.47 -14.88
C SER A 862 -31.24 -116.10 -14.60
N HIS A 863 -31.02 -114.99 -13.90
CA HIS A 863 -29.69 -114.47 -13.59
C HIS A 863 -29.25 -114.84 -12.18
N MET A 864 -30.20 -114.96 -11.24
CA MET A 864 -29.97 -115.41 -9.86
C MET A 864 -29.35 -116.80 -9.72
N GLU A 865 -29.46 -117.63 -10.75
CA GLU A 865 -28.84 -118.95 -10.77
C GLU A 865 -27.30 -118.89 -10.75
N THR A 866 -26.72 -117.89 -11.42
CA THR A 866 -25.26 -117.66 -11.38
C THR A 866 -24.77 -117.38 -9.97
N LEU A 867 -25.64 -116.80 -9.13
CA LEU A 867 -25.41 -116.52 -7.72
C LEU A 867 -25.62 -117.75 -6.81
N SER A 868 -25.97 -118.91 -7.36
CA SER A 868 -26.13 -120.17 -6.62
C SER A 868 -25.05 -121.23 -6.93
N ASN A 869 -24.11 -120.90 -7.82
CA ASN A 869 -23.14 -121.84 -8.40
C ASN A 869 -21.96 -122.22 -7.50
N ALA A 870 -21.73 -121.54 -6.38
CA ALA A 870 -20.38 -121.48 -5.80
C ALA A 870 -19.78 -122.80 -5.28
N LYS A 871 -20.55 -123.85 -4.93
CA LYS A 871 -19.99 -125.09 -4.31
C LYS A 871 -20.78 -126.36 -4.59
N ARG A 872 -21.34 -126.54 -5.80
CA ARG A 872 -22.16 -127.73 -6.12
C ARG A 872 -21.56 -128.55 -7.24
N SER A 873 -21.80 -129.87 -7.19
CA SER A 873 -21.39 -130.74 -8.28
C SER A 873 -22.15 -130.38 -9.56
N ALA A 874 -21.48 -130.50 -10.71
CA ALA A 874 -22.05 -130.16 -12.01
C ALA A 874 -23.40 -130.87 -12.28
N LEU A 875 -23.56 -132.10 -11.77
CA LEU A 875 -24.81 -132.86 -11.91
C LEU A 875 -25.96 -132.25 -11.11
N ILE A 876 -25.73 -131.88 -9.84
CA ILE A 876 -26.76 -131.26 -8.99
C ILE A 876 -27.17 -129.91 -9.59
N GLN A 877 -26.19 -129.16 -10.11
CA GLN A 877 -26.46 -127.90 -10.79
C GLN A 877 -27.29 -128.13 -12.05
N TRP A 878 -26.89 -129.06 -12.92
CA TRP A 878 -27.62 -129.39 -14.14
C TRP A 878 -29.08 -129.79 -13.88
N ILE A 879 -29.33 -130.65 -12.88
CA ILE A 879 -30.69 -131.06 -12.47
C ILE A 879 -31.49 -129.83 -12.01
N ARG A 880 -30.86 -128.96 -11.22
CA ARG A 880 -31.50 -127.75 -10.74
C ARG A 880 -31.84 -126.78 -11.88
N THR A 881 -30.90 -126.53 -12.79
CA THR A 881 -31.02 -125.63 -13.95
C THR A 881 -32.09 -126.10 -14.91
N HIS A 882 -31.99 -127.34 -15.39
CA HIS A 882 -32.76 -127.80 -16.54
C HIS A 882 -34.07 -128.47 -16.16
N ILE A 883 -34.16 -129.05 -14.95
CA ILE A 883 -35.34 -129.80 -14.50
C ILE A 883 -36.08 -129.02 -13.43
N LEU A 884 -35.49 -128.83 -12.24
CA LEU A 884 -36.23 -128.28 -11.08
C LEU A 884 -36.69 -126.85 -11.33
N ARG A 885 -35.83 -126.00 -11.89
CA ARG A 885 -36.18 -124.61 -12.20
C ARG A 885 -37.23 -124.52 -13.29
N SER A 886 -37.12 -125.30 -14.37
CA SER A 886 -38.14 -125.34 -15.44
C SER A 886 -39.50 -125.74 -14.88
N LEU A 887 -39.54 -126.76 -14.03
CA LEU A 887 -40.75 -127.22 -13.36
C LEU A 887 -41.29 -126.17 -12.38
N GLN A 888 -40.43 -125.51 -11.59
CA GLN A 888 -40.84 -124.43 -10.69
C GLN A 888 -41.30 -123.18 -11.45
N ALA A 889 -40.68 -122.83 -12.57
CA ALA A 889 -41.09 -121.70 -13.40
C ALA A 889 -42.46 -121.96 -14.04
N ILE A 890 -42.69 -123.18 -14.54
CA ILE A 890 -44.00 -123.61 -15.03
C ILE A 890 -45.01 -123.61 -13.88
N SER A 891 -44.66 -124.18 -12.72
CA SER A 891 -45.51 -124.18 -11.53
C SER A 891 -45.88 -122.77 -11.10
N HIS A 892 -44.92 -121.85 -11.04
CA HIS A 892 -45.15 -120.46 -10.66
C HIS A 892 -46.05 -119.75 -11.67
N ARG A 893 -45.82 -119.95 -12.98
CA ARG A 893 -46.68 -119.38 -14.04
C ARG A 893 -48.09 -119.95 -14.03
N VAL A 894 -48.24 -121.26 -13.84
CA VAL A 894 -49.54 -121.96 -13.82
C VAL A 894 -50.32 -121.68 -12.54
N ILE A 895 -49.66 -121.65 -11.38
CA ILE A 895 -50.29 -121.28 -10.10
C ILE A 895 -50.74 -119.81 -10.13
N ASN A 896 -49.92 -118.90 -10.67
CA ASN A 896 -50.30 -117.50 -10.84
C ASN A 896 -51.47 -117.32 -11.84
N TYR A 897 -51.61 -118.20 -12.83
CA TYR A 897 -52.74 -118.19 -13.76
C TYR A 897 -54.05 -118.73 -13.12
N LEU A 898 -53.95 -119.71 -12.23
CA LEU A 898 -55.11 -120.44 -11.67
C LEU A 898 -55.67 -119.85 -10.36
N LYS A 899 -54.86 -119.17 -9.54
CA LYS A 899 -55.31 -118.53 -8.29
C LYS A 899 -54.54 -117.24 -7.99
N PRO A 900 -55.03 -116.05 -8.41
CA PRO A 900 -54.51 -114.79 -7.89
C PRO A 900 -55.00 -114.65 -6.43
N SER A 901 -54.14 -114.91 -5.46
CA SER A 901 -54.42 -114.70 -4.03
C SER A 901 -53.37 -113.74 -3.46
N GLU A 902 -53.60 -113.10 -2.30
CA GLU A 902 -52.67 -112.12 -1.72
C GLU A 902 -51.23 -112.63 -1.50
N THR A 903 -50.99 -113.94 -1.61
CA THR A 903 -49.65 -114.58 -1.58
C THR A 903 -48.94 -114.61 -2.95
N THR A 904 -49.55 -114.17 -4.05
CA THR A 904 -48.96 -114.07 -5.41
C THR A 904 -48.19 -112.77 -5.66
N ARG A 905 -47.68 -112.12 -4.59
CA ARG A 905 -46.93 -110.85 -4.68
C ARG A 905 -45.50 -111.00 -5.19
N HIS A 906 -44.98 -112.22 -5.29
CA HIS A 906 -43.57 -112.43 -5.60
C HIS A 906 -43.38 -112.65 -7.10
N ARG A 907 -42.84 -111.64 -7.79
CA ARG A 907 -42.41 -111.68 -9.20
C ARG A 907 -41.26 -112.68 -9.39
N PHE A 908 -40.33 -112.70 -8.46
CA PHE A 908 -39.17 -113.56 -8.40
C PHE A 908 -39.40 -114.69 -7.40
N PHE A 909 -38.85 -115.88 -7.64
CA PHE A 909 -39.05 -117.03 -6.76
C PHE A 909 -37.71 -117.72 -6.47
N VAL A 910 -37.58 -118.22 -5.26
CA VAL A 910 -36.37 -118.93 -4.86
C VAL A 910 -36.40 -120.34 -5.46
N THR A 911 -35.34 -120.72 -6.18
CA THR A 911 -35.30 -122.07 -6.76
C THR A 911 -35.03 -123.13 -5.69
N LEU A 912 -35.54 -124.35 -5.89
CA LEU A 912 -35.45 -125.43 -4.92
C LEU A 912 -33.98 -125.74 -4.60
N GLY A 913 -33.66 -125.63 -3.32
CA GLY A 913 -32.31 -125.77 -2.81
C GLY A 913 -31.44 -124.54 -3.07
N ALA A 914 -31.94 -123.31 -3.13
CA ALA A 914 -31.11 -122.12 -3.26
C ALA A 914 -30.10 -121.89 -2.13
N CYS A 915 -29.05 -121.12 -2.43
CA CYS A 915 -28.14 -120.62 -1.42
C CYS A 915 -28.73 -119.37 -0.72
N GLN A 916 -28.15 -119.00 0.43
CA GLN A 916 -28.61 -117.85 1.21
C GLN A 916 -28.62 -116.55 0.39
N THR A 917 -27.62 -116.30 -0.45
CA THR A 917 -27.53 -115.09 -1.30
C THR A 917 -28.73 -114.98 -2.24
N GLU A 918 -29.14 -116.07 -2.88
CA GLU A 918 -30.31 -116.07 -3.74
C GLU A 918 -31.60 -115.87 -2.95
N HIS A 919 -31.72 -116.45 -1.74
CA HIS A 919 -32.85 -116.17 -0.86
C HIS A 919 -32.94 -114.68 -0.49
N THR A 920 -31.83 -114.05 -0.10
CA THR A 920 -31.78 -112.63 0.27
C THR A 920 -32.15 -111.74 -0.92
N LEU A 921 -31.55 -111.98 -2.08
CA LEU A 921 -31.74 -111.12 -3.26
C LEU A 921 -33.10 -111.31 -3.93
N VAL A 922 -33.69 -112.51 -3.90
CA VAL A 922 -35.07 -112.71 -4.36
C VAL A 922 -36.05 -112.02 -3.43
N LYS A 923 -35.83 -112.08 -2.11
CA LYS A 923 -36.67 -111.38 -1.14
C LYS A 923 -36.59 -109.86 -1.37
N ALA A 924 -35.38 -109.31 -1.34
CA ALA A 924 -35.15 -107.88 -1.56
C ALA A 924 -35.61 -107.44 -2.96
N GLY A 925 -35.39 -108.26 -3.98
CA GLY A 925 -35.84 -107.97 -5.34
C GLY A 925 -37.35 -107.90 -5.47
N ASN A 926 -38.09 -108.76 -4.78
CA ASN A 926 -39.55 -108.66 -4.73
C ASN A 926 -40.03 -107.43 -3.95
N GLU A 927 -39.38 -107.07 -2.85
CA GLU A 927 -39.70 -105.87 -2.07
C GLU A 927 -39.46 -104.60 -2.91
N VAL A 928 -38.29 -104.48 -3.53
CA VAL A 928 -37.93 -103.39 -4.43
C VAL A 928 -38.89 -103.34 -5.64
N TYR A 929 -39.14 -104.47 -6.30
CA TYR A 929 -40.01 -104.51 -7.48
C TYR A 929 -41.44 -104.09 -7.18
N GLU A 930 -42.02 -104.52 -6.06
CA GLU A 930 -43.37 -104.13 -5.66
C GLU A 930 -43.46 -102.63 -5.39
N VAL A 931 -42.44 -102.03 -4.74
CA VAL A 931 -42.36 -100.58 -4.54
C VAL A 931 -42.27 -99.86 -5.88
N LEU A 932 -41.35 -100.24 -6.77
CA LEU A 932 -41.19 -99.59 -8.08
C LEU A 932 -42.44 -99.73 -8.96
N LYS A 933 -43.09 -100.89 -8.95
CA LYS A 933 -44.34 -101.12 -9.68
C LYS A 933 -45.49 -100.27 -9.13
N SER A 934 -45.56 -100.07 -7.81
CA SER A 934 -46.55 -99.18 -7.19
C SER A 934 -46.35 -97.70 -7.56
N LEU A 935 -45.12 -97.31 -7.91
CA LEU A 935 -44.76 -95.97 -8.37
C LEU A 935 -44.97 -95.77 -9.88
N THR A 936 -45.15 -96.87 -10.63
CA THR A 936 -45.41 -96.81 -12.07
C THR A 936 -46.88 -96.45 -12.27
N PRO A 937 -47.22 -95.32 -12.93
CA PRO A 937 -48.61 -94.94 -13.13
C PRO A 937 -49.31 -96.04 -13.93
N VAL A 938 -50.47 -96.51 -13.43
CA VAL A 938 -51.30 -97.50 -14.11
C VAL A 938 -51.80 -96.87 -15.41
N THR A 939 -51.12 -97.16 -16.52
CA THR A 939 -51.69 -96.97 -17.85
C THR A 939 -52.82 -98.00 -17.98
N ALA A 940 -54.05 -97.51 -17.85
CA ALA A 940 -55.26 -98.25 -18.18
C ALA A 940 -55.29 -98.62 -19.67
#